data_AF-M0IX08-F1
#
_entry.id   AF-M0IX08-F1
#
_cell.length_a   1.000
_cell.length_b   1.000
_cell.length_c   1.000
_cell.angle_alpha   90.00
_cell.angle_beta   90.00
_cell.angle_gamma   90.00
#
_symmetry.space_group_name_H-M   'P 1'
#
loop_
_entity.id
_entity.type
_entity.pdbx_description
1 polymer ?
#
loop_
_entity_poly.entity_id
_entity_poly.type
_entity_poly.pdbx_seq_one_letter_code
_entity_poly.pdbx_strand_id
1 'polypeptide(L)'
;MRLADDDRGRVPFALLGVLLLVGSATFSGALAGHDPVADRRVDDAMDRASAQADAAVRAAVGDAAREAAANPVTSPANTTVGRLLSDERPFRDYLRLRIALAATERLRAVSVARGDVNATATLPRPTNESSLRAAMDRVSISSRENGTVLVATVENVSVEVAREGRTVAAEDATVTVGVRTPVLALHDRTEAFERRLDANALDGGTLDATVTTGLWASAWTRGWSQYAGAPVDNVVSNDHAALATNAGVLLAEQQAFGATDADGRGATGRAAVQVGAQSLLSQTGVPAAPELANALPAPNPAAESAPREIPTNRTINASVGSAADHALVGLLDGRGDAPAYDDVVAEAHRAAVEIDAETDVLSRTEDPPEHSGRGWTLVSISTDTSSSAETVPTRVPAVEADTVVVDAGSRIVTTVETTTRTFRRGNETLQTEARTETRTRVDLAAVVDPAAVSAPVRPIDPASTPGGALDGENFAGAADAAADMVVTRGGFDDIACDVATGDPPEPRQATAPSADGLDRWVRADLVDLADRVRDRRVTASARRVAAGEANLAAELAADLRADRRDLVGAPTAYDGVADRTRVAVRATYLDRVLATLDRRANQTAAASDAADNASRDADLGSLSDAVRAEEVARAALGDSRADGASGTGNESGVRFVPDADPMYLSLGGLDGASVPTVARGGTYHPLAARNTNLFTLPYGDAADTVLEPVFGSNRRVPLRVAARALLAADSVLANTNGTNETLADRRDRLETAVDRSVVPAETAARHTLRDHTNHSVTERQRILERSLGAWDDPAHRALAITNGSAARAIAVEAAAPGTVEADLLERRLDVAFRTVRRDRSTTVPQRLTNRTVETTRTARQQAVADVATDAAMNATEDAVADRLNDTLDSRFGKSFKRVPAGMPVAPVPGSWYATVNVWDVAVAGEFAQFRVHARGDTESLTYARDGSTVALDWDDDGVAETVGRGDRVSFDVDTTIVVAVPPSGVGVGDIDGDADERSEGWQGGPGCTVAADCPPDE
;
A
#
# COMPACT_ATOMS: atom_id res chain seq x y z
N MET A 1 47.80 36.36 -0.57
CA MET A 1 48.15 37.10 -1.80
C MET A 1 48.49 38.53 -1.38
N ARG A 2 49.67 39.06 -1.75
CA ARG A 2 50.14 40.42 -1.40
C ARG A 2 49.78 41.38 -2.54
N LEU A 3 49.24 42.55 -2.21
CA LEU A 3 48.86 43.67 -3.10
C LEU A 3 50.07 44.53 -3.53
N ALA A 4 51.22 43.92 -3.83
CA ALA A 4 52.45 44.65 -4.14
C ALA A 4 52.78 44.75 -5.64
N ASP A 5 52.01 44.12 -6.53
CA ASP A 5 52.31 44.12 -7.97
C ASP A 5 51.03 44.36 -8.79
N ASP A 6 50.64 45.62 -9.00
CA ASP A 6 50.17 46.07 -10.32
C ASP A 6 50.29 47.60 -10.46
N ASP A 7 51.08 48.01 -11.45
CA ASP A 7 51.47 49.36 -11.83
C ASP A 7 50.75 49.73 -13.14
N ARG A 8 49.70 50.56 -13.06
CA ARG A 8 49.09 51.36 -14.15
C ARG A 8 48.01 52.26 -13.52
N GLY A 9 48.03 53.59 -13.56
CA GLY A 9 48.96 54.56 -14.11
C GLY A 9 48.61 55.92 -13.51
N ARG A 10 49.64 56.72 -13.23
CA ARG A 10 49.55 58.07 -12.66
C ARG A 10 49.12 59.08 -13.73
N VAL A 11 48.21 59.99 -13.36
CA VAL A 11 48.04 61.31 -14.01
C VAL A 11 48.28 62.38 -12.92
N PRO A 12 49.00 63.49 -13.19
CA PRO A 12 49.64 64.29 -12.15
C PRO A 12 48.66 65.28 -11.49
N PHE A 13 48.61 65.25 -10.15
CA PHE A 13 47.89 66.19 -9.28
C PHE A 13 48.22 67.68 -9.53
N ALA A 14 49.28 67.99 -10.28
CA ALA A 14 49.66 69.36 -10.63
C ALA A 14 48.66 70.06 -11.57
N LEU A 15 47.91 69.33 -12.42
CA LEU A 15 46.94 69.95 -13.34
C LEU A 15 45.61 70.30 -12.65
N LEU A 16 45.18 69.50 -11.67
CA LEU A 16 43.99 69.80 -10.86
C LEU A 16 44.20 71.03 -9.96
N GLY A 17 45.41 71.19 -9.42
CA GLY A 17 45.76 72.38 -8.63
C GLY A 17 45.73 73.68 -9.45
N VAL A 18 46.20 73.65 -10.69
CA VAL A 18 46.19 74.84 -11.58
C VAL A 18 44.78 75.14 -12.11
N LEU A 19 43.97 74.12 -12.41
CA LEU A 19 42.57 74.32 -12.80
C LEU A 19 41.73 74.93 -11.64
N LEU A 20 41.96 74.49 -10.41
CA LEU A 20 41.33 75.07 -9.22
C LEU A 20 41.79 76.51 -8.95
N LEU A 21 43.06 76.82 -9.20
CA LEU A 21 43.59 78.17 -8.94
C LEU A 21 43.17 79.18 -10.02
N VAL A 22 43.09 78.76 -11.29
CA VAL A 22 42.59 79.60 -12.39
C VAL A 22 41.07 79.75 -12.30
N GLY A 23 40.33 78.71 -11.90
CA GLY A 23 38.89 78.81 -11.61
C GLY A 23 38.57 79.76 -10.45
N SER A 24 39.39 79.73 -9.39
CA SER A 24 39.23 80.60 -8.21
C SER A 24 39.52 82.08 -8.52
N ALA A 25 40.47 82.37 -9.41
CA ALA A 25 40.79 83.75 -9.80
C ALA A 25 39.74 84.40 -10.71
N THR A 26 39.04 83.61 -11.56
CA THR A 26 37.92 84.13 -12.37
C THR A 26 36.61 84.25 -11.61
N PHE A 27 36.43 83.55 -10.48
CA PHE A 27 35.21 83.64 -9.66
C PHE A 27 35.20 84.86 -8.71
N SER A 28 36.37 85.43 -8.37
CA SER A 28 36.44 86.66 -7.55
C SER A 28 36.11 87.95 -8.31
N GLY A 29 36.04 87.93 -9.65
CA GLY A 29 35.76 89.12 -10.47
C GLY A 29 34.27 89.39 -10.73
N ALA A 30 33.38 88.41 -10.49
CA ALA A 30 31.95 88.50 -10.81
C ALA A 30 31.02 88.71 -9.60
N LEU A 31 31.55 88.65 -8.36
CA LEU A 31 30.77 88.84 -7.12
C LEU A 31 30.83 90.28 -6.57
N ALA A 32 31.50 91.21 -7.27
CA ALA A 32 31.39 92.64 -6.99
C ALA A 32 30.11 93.21 -7.62
N GLY A 33 28.95 92.78 -7.13
CA GLY A 33 27.66 93.28 -7.59
C GLY A 33 26.46 92.51 -7.04
N HIS A 34 25.91 93.01 -5.93
CA HIS A 34 24.63 92.70 -5.28
C HIS A 34 24.62 91.60 -4.20
N ASP A 35 24.31 92.03 -2.98
CA ASP A 35 23.76 91.24 -1.86
C ASP A 35 22.44 90.57 -2.29
N PRO A 36 22.11 89.39 -1.75
CA PRO A 36 21.36 89.42 -0.50
C PRO A 36 21.97 88.51 0.57
N VAL A 37 21.90 88.97 1.82
CA VAL A 37 21.95 88.12 3.00
C VAL A 37 20.83 87.09 2.86
N ALA A 38 21.13 85.86 2.44
CA ALA A 38 20.20 84.75 2.54
C ALA A 38 19.80 84.63 4.01
N ASP A 39 18.50 84.73 4.28
CA ASP A 39 17.98 84.67 5.64
C ASP A 39 18.10 83.23 6.15
N ARG A 40 19.24 82.93 6.78
CA ARG A 40 19.54 81.60 7.35
C ARG A 40 18.45 81.09 8.30
N ARG A 41 17.53 81.94 8.77
CA ARG A 41 16.39 81.50 9.59
C ARG A 41 15.41 80.65 8.81
N VAL A 42 15.23 80.86 7.50
CA VAL A 42 14.35 80.06 6.63
C VAL A 42 14.98 78.69 6.38
N ASP A 43 16.23 78.66 5.93
CA ASP A 43 16.98 77.41 5.68
C ASP A 43 17.09 76.57 6.96
N ASP A 44 17.48 77.20 8.08
CA ASP A 44 17.59 76.48 9.35
C ASP A 44 16.23 76.06 9.94
N ALA A 45 15.11 76.69 9.53
CA ALA A 45 13.76 76.27 9.91
C ALA A 45 13.29 75.10 9.04
N MET A 46 13.61 75.10 7.73
CA MET A 46 13.43 73.95 6.84
C MET A 46 14.19 72.74 7.33
N ASP A 47 15.50 72.84 7.59
CA ASP A 47 16.33 71.72 8.04
C ASP A 47 15.80 71.09 9.34
N ARG A 48 15.34 71.94 10.27
CA ARG A 48 14.72 71.45 11.52
C ARG A 48 13.35 70.83 11.28
N ALA A 49 12.52 71.40 10.41
CA ALA A 49 11.22 70.82 10.08
C ALA A 49 11.38 69.49 9.36
N SER A 50 12.33 69.35 8.45
CA SER A 50 12.70 68.09 7.78
C SER A 50 13.21 67.05 8.78
N ALA A 51 14.09 67.43 9.72
CA ALA A 51 14.55 66.52 10.76
C ALA A 51 13.41 66.08 11.72
N GLN A 52 12.48 66.98 12.03
CA GLN A 52 11.28 66.62 12.80
C GLN A 52 10.30 65.78 11.99
N ALA A 53 10.19 65.99 10.67
CA ALA A 53 9.40 65.17 9.77
C ALA A 53 9.97 63.75 9.69
N ASP A 54 11.30 63.58 9.56
CA ASP A 54 11.97 62.28 9.63
C ASP A 54 11.68 61.55 10.95
N ALA A 55 11.70 62.28 12.07
CA ALA A 55 11.36 61.72 13.37
C ALA A 55 9.87 61.35 13.47
N ALA A 56 8.98 62.18 12.94
CA ALA A 56 7.53 61.95 12.91
C ALA A 56 7.17 60.74 12.04
N VAL A 57 7.75 60.61 10.84
CA VAL A 57 7.57 59.47 9.95
C VAL A 57 8.17 58.21 10.57
N ARG A 58 9.36 58.28 11.18
CA ARG A 58 9.94 57.14 11.92
C ARG A 58 9.03 56.64 13.03
N ALA A 59 8.43 57.55 13.81
CA ALA A 59 7.47 57.20 14.85
C ALA A 59 6.17 56.61 14.26
N ALA A 60 5.63 57.21 13.20
CA ALA A 60 4.46 56.72 12.50
C ALA A 60 4.65 55.29 11.95
N VAL A 61 5.81 55.00 11.38
CA VAL A 61 6.16 53.66 10.88
C VAL A 61 6.25 52.65 12.02
N GLY A 62 6.85 53.01 13.16
CA GLY A 62 6.90 52.16 14.34
C GLY A 62 5.52 51.83 14.90
N ASP A 63 4.64 52.83 15.01
CA ASP A 63 3.28 52.66 15.53
C ASP A 63 2.40 51.86 14.55
N ALA A 64 2.47 52.18 13.25
CA ALA A 64 1.77 51.43 12.21
C ALA A 64 2.20 49.96 12.17
N ALA A 65 3.50 49.68 12.34
CA ALA A 65 4.02 48.32 12.42
C ALA A 65 3.53 47.57 13.66
N ARG A 66 3.48 48.24 14.83
CA ARG A 66 2.99 47.64 16.08
C ARG A 66 1.52 47.27 15.98
N GLU A 67 0.71 48.21 15.49
CA GLU A 67 -0.70 47.97 15.29
C GLU A 67 -0.94 46.88 14.23
N ALA A 68 -0.15 46.86 13.13
CA ALA A 68 -0.29 45.88 12.05
C ALA A 68 0.05 44.47 12.49
N ALA A 69 1.04 44.32 13.37
CA ALA A 69 1.32 43.03 13.97
C ALA A 69 0.19 42.58 14.92
N ALA A 70 -0.40 43.49 15.69
CA ALA A 70 -1.47 43.17 16.64
C ALA A 70 -2.79 42.82 15.94
N ASN A 71 -3.10 43.49 14.82
CA ASN A 71 -4.33 43.31 14.05
C ASN A 71 -3.99 43.16 12.56
N PRO A 72 -3.40 42.03 12.13
CA PRO A 72 -3.00 41.82 10.74
C PRO A 72 -4.22 41.62 9.84
N VAL A 73 -4.13 42.07 8.59
CA VAL A 73 -5.12 41.77 7.55
C VAL A 73 -4.50 40.79 6.57
N THR A 74 -5.09 39.60 6.44
CA THR A 74 -4.71 38.57 5.46
C THR A 74 -5.82 38.24 4.48
N SER A 75 -7.06 38.56 4.83
CA SER A 75 -8.19 38.49 3.92
C SER A 75 -8.85 39.86 3.84
N PRO A 76 -8.80 40.54 2.68
CA PRO A 76 -9.48 41.81 2.48
C PRO A 76 -10.99 41.69 2.58
N ALA A 77 -11.66 42.69 3.16
CA ALA A 77 -13.11 42.75 3.13
C ALA A 77 -13.63 43.36 1.82
N ASN A 78 -14.87 43.02 1.44
CA ASN A 78 -15.55 43.66 0.31
C ASN A 78 -16.09 45.06 0.68
N THR A 79 -15.20 45.96 1.08
CA THR A 79 -15.48 47.36 1.43
C THR A 79 -14.64 48.31 0.57
N THR A 80 -14.84 49.62 0.70
CA THR A 80 -14.03 50.63 -0.01
C THR A 80 -12.54 50.49 0.32
N VAL A 81 -12.21 50.29 1.60
CA VAL A 81 -10.82 50.15 2.05
C VAL A 81 -10.28 48.75 1.78
N GLY A 82 -11.08 47.69 1.97
CA GLY A 82 -10.62 46.32 1.74
C GLY A 82 -10.29 46.04 0.27
N ARG A 83 -11.11 46.53 -0.68
CA ARG A 83 -10.83 46.42 -2.14
C ARG A 83 -9.59 47.20 -2.61
N LEU A 84 -9.01 48.04 -1.75
CA LEU A 84 -7.74 48.71 -2.04
C LEU A 84 -6.55 47.75 -1.87
N LEU A 85 -6.69 46.74 -1.02
CA LEU A 85 -5.65 45.77 -0.71
C LEU A 85 -5.60 44.69 -1.79
N SER A 86 -4.41 44.25 -2.20
CA SER A 86 -4.26 43.10 -3.09
C SER A 86 -4.60 41.79 -2.37
N ASP A 87 -5.17 40.84 -3.10
CA ASP A 87 -5.36 39.48 -2.60
C ASP A 87 -4.03 38.74 -2.44
N GLU A 88 -2.98 39.12 -3.19
CA GLU A 88 -1.68 38.44 -3.09
C GLU A 88 -0.83 38.90 -1.90
N ARG A 89 -0.94 40.17 -1.45
CA ARG A 89 -0.14 40.73 -0.34
C ARG A 89 -0.94 41.67 0.58
N PRO A 90 -2.09 41.23 1.10
CA PRO A 90 -3.03 42.07 1.83
C PRO A 90 -2.39 42.72 3.08
N PHE A 91 -1.54 41.99 3.79
CA PHE A 91 -0.84 42.52 4.96
C PHE A 91 0.11 43.67 4.64
N ARG A 92 0.86 43.54 3.53
CA ARG A 92 1.85 44.56 3.13
C ARG A 92 1.14 45.83 2.66
N ASP A 93 0.06 45.69 1.90
CA ASP A 93 -0.76 46.84 1.49
C ASP A 93 -1.45 47.51 2.69
N TYR A 94 -1.94 46.71 3.63
CA TYR A 94 -2.51 47.22 4.87
C TYR A 94 -1.48 47.99 5.70
N LEU A 95 -0.25 47.48 5.82
CA LEU A 95 0.85 48.16 6.50
C LEU A 95 1.21 49.48 5.80
N ARG A 96 1.25 49.52 4.45
CA ARG A 96 1.48 50.75 3.68
C ARG A 96 0.40 51.78 3.95
N LEU A 97 -0.87 51.36 3.94
CA LEU A 97 -2.01 52.23 4.24
C LEU A 97 -1.93 52.81 5.66
N ARG A 98 -1.60 51.96 6.65
CA ARG A 98 -1.43 52.39 8.05
C ARG A 98 -0.29 53.38 8.24
N ILE A 99 0.83 53.16 7.56
CA ILE A 99 1.95 54.11 7.55
C ILE A 99 1.53 55.44 6.94
N ALA A 100 0.78 55.43 5.82
CA ALA A 100 0.30 56.64 5.16
C ALA A 100 -0.60 57.48 6.08
N LEU A 101 -1.55 56.85 6.78
CA LEU A 101 -2.48 57.52 7.68
C LEU A 101 -1.76 58.03 8.94
N ALA A 102 -0.94 57.20 9.58
CA ALA A 102 -0.16 57.59 10.75
C ALA A 102 0.84 58.72 10.44
N ALA A 103 1.49 58.70 9.27
CA ALA A 103 2.38 59.77 8.84
C ALA A 103 1.61 61.07 8.59
N THR A 104 0.44 60.98 7.96
CA THR A 104 -0.46 62.13 7.73
C THR A 104 -0.92 62.78 9.02
N GLU A 105 -1.14 62.00 10.08
CA GLU A 105 -1.48 62.52 11.40
C GLU A 105 -0.25 63.12 12.11
N ARG A 106 0.85 62.39 12.19
CA ARG A 106 2.06 62.81 12.92
C ARG A 106 2.74 64.03 12.32
N LEU A 107 2.73 64.16 10.98
CA LEU A 107 3.32 65.33 10.31
C LEU A 107 2.56 66.62 10.64
N ARG A 108 1.23 66.59 10.82
CA ARG A 108 0.45 67.79 11.23
C ARG A 108 0.92 68.42 12.54
N ALA A 109 1.50 67.63 13.43
CA ALA A 109 2.03 68.11 14.70
C ALA A 109 3.40 68.78 14.55
N VAL A 110 4.06 68.66 13.40
CA VAL A 110 5.37 69.27 13.12
C VAL A 110 5.19 70.75 12.83
N SER A 111 5.67 71.57 13.77
CA SER A 111 5.68 73.02 13.67
C SER A 111 6.94 73.55 14.34
N VAL A 112 7.82 74.17 13.55
CA VAL A 112 9.11 74.71 14.00
C VAL A 112 9.09 76.23 13.87
N ALA A 113 8.97 76.91 15.00
CA ALA A 113 9.08 78.36 15.06
C ALA A 113 10.54 78.80 15.26
N ARG A 114 11.02 79.74 14.43
CA ARG A 114 12.30 80.43 14.60
C ARG A 114 12.14 81.93 14.33
N GLY A 115 11.97 82.70 15.40
CA GLY A 115 11.71 84.14 15.31
C GLY A 115 10.32 84.40 14.73
N ASP A 116 10.26 85.08 13.60
CA ASP A 116 9.06 85.42 12.84
C ASP A 116 8.68 84.38 11.75
N VAL A 117 9.45 83.29 11.67
CA VAL A 117 9.30 82.22 10.68
C VAL A 117 8.76 80.95 11.35
N ASN A 118 7.78 80.30 10.74
CA ASN A 118 7.23 79.03 11.17
C ASN A 118 7.27 78.01 10.03
N ALA A 119 7.94 76.87 10.24
CA ALA A 119 8.02 75.78 9.27
C ALA A 119 7.12 74.61 9.69
N THR A 120 6.33 74.07 8.77
CA THR A 120 5.39 72.97 8.99
C THR A 120 5.58 71.89 7.95
N ALA A 121 5.43 70.63 8.31
CA ALA A 121 5.47 69.50 7.39
C ALA A 121 4.08 68.85 7.31
N THR A 122 3.56 68.55 6.13
CA THR A 122 2.21 67.97 5.99
C THR A 122 2.11 66.96 4.85
N LEU A 123 1.09 66.09 4.95
CA LEU A 123 0.62 65.24 3.86
C LEU A 123 -0.88 65.49 3.63
N PRO A 124 -1.37 65.40 2.38
CA PRO A 124 -2.80 65.49 2.10
C PRO A 124 -3.59 64.40 2.82
N ARG A 125 -4.66 64.79 3.54
CA ARG A 125 -5.61 63.84 4.15
C ARG A 125 -6.44 63.18 3.05
N PRO A 126 -6.62 61.84 3.09
CA PRO A 126 -7.60 61.20 2.22
C PRO A 126 -9.02 61.58 2.67
N THR A 127 -9.90 61.83 1.71
CA THR A 127 -11.32 62.19 1.93
C THR A 127 -12.29 61.38 1.05
N ASN A 128 -11.74 60.58 0.14
CA ASN A 128 -12.46 59.68 -0.76
C ASN A 128 -11.51 58.57 -1.24
N GLU A 129 -12.06 57.55 -1.89
CA GLU A 129 -11.31 56.37 -2.35
C GLU A 129 -10.09 56.72 -3.21
N SER A 130 -10.22 57.69 -4.14
CA SER A 130 -9.10 58.07 -5.02
C SER A 130 -7.94 58.69 -4.25
N SER A 131 -8.24 59.52 -3.26
CA SER A 131 -7.24 60.12 -2.38
C SER A 131 -6.65 59.13 -1.37
N LEU A 132 -7.40 58.10 -0.97
CA LEU A 132 -6.92 57.01 -0.11
C LEU A 132 -5.92 56.12 -0.85
N ARG A 133 -6.24 55.75 -2.10
CA ARG A 133 -5.33 55.04 -2.99
C ARG A 133 -4.03 55.83 -3.21
N ALA A 134 -4.15 57.13 -3.51
CA ALA A 134 -3.00 58.01 -3.64
C ALA A 134 -2.17 58.11 -2.35
N ALA A 135 -2.79 58.06 -1.16
CA ALA A 135 -2.07 58.05 0.10
C ALA A 135 -1.27 56.75 0.30
N MET A 136 -1.85 55.59 0.01
CA MET A 136 -1.16 54.30 0.07
C MET A 136 -0.02 54.20 -0.96
N ASP A 137 -0.23 54.70 -2.18
CA ASP A 137 0.75 54.66 -3.28
C ASP A 137 2.01 55.49 -2.99
N ARG A 138 1.89 56.56 -2.18
CA ARG A 138 3.05 57.35 -1.72
C ARG A 138 3.96 56.60 -0.75
N VAL A 139 3.51 55.48 -0.20
CA VAL A 139 4.28 54.68 0.73
C VAL A 139 4.81 53.44 0.03
N SER A 140 6.12 53.24 0.06
CA SER A 140 6.75 51.96 -0.28
C SER A 140 7.46 51.38 0.93
N ILE A 141 7.41 50.06 1.07
CA ILE A 141 8.06 49.33 2.16
C ILE A 141 8.97 48.23 1.62
N SER A 142 10.08 48.01 2.31
CA SER A 142 11.00 46.89 2.06
C SER A 142 11.61 46.41 3.37
N SER A 143 12.13 45.20 3.38
CA SER A 143 12.86 44.64 4.51
C SER A 143 14.37 44.70 4.29
N ARG A 144 15.12 44.88 5.38
CA ARG A 144 16.57 44.64 5.46
C ARG A 144 16.87 43.73 6.65
N GLU A 145 18.10 43.21 6.72
CA GLU A 145 18.57 42.37 7.84
C GLU A 145 17.65 41.17 8.11
N ASN A 146 17.24 40.48 7.03
CA ASN A 146 16.33 39.33 7.10
C ASN A 146 14.97 39.65 7.79
N GLY A 147 14.47 40.88 7.59
CA GLY A 147 13.14 41.31 8.03
C GLY A 147 13.08 41.96 9.41
N THR A 148 14.22 42.17 10.09
CA THR A 148 14.28 42.86 11.40
C THR A 148 14.32 44.39 11.29
N VAL A 149 14.58 44.92 10.09
CA VAL A 149 14.51 46.35 9.79
C VAL A 149 13.49 46.60 8.68
N LEU A 150 12.45 47.36 9.00
CA LEU A 150 11.48 47.89 8.04
C LEU A 150 12.02 49.21 7.48
N VAL A 151 12.22 49.27 6.17
CA VAL A 151 12.55 50.49 5.46
C VAL A 151 11.29 51.00 4.79
N ALA A 152 10.81 52.17 5.21
CA ALA A 152 9.64 52.83 4.66
C ALA A 152 10.04 54.14 3.99
N THR A 153 9.54 54.35 2.78
CA THR A 153 9.71 55.58 2.00
C THR A 153 8.36 56.24 1.84
N VAL A 154 8.25 57.50 2.26
CA VAL A 154 7.04 58.32 2.14
C VAL A 154 7.34 59.48 1.19
N GLU A 155 6.66 59.49 0.05
CA GLU A 155 6.83 60.49 -1.00
C GLU A 155 5.85 61.67 -0.85
N ASN A 156 6.24 62.83 -1.39
CA ASN A 156 5.45 64.06 -1.44
C ASN A 156 5.10 64.65 -0.05
N VAL A 157 6.04 64.61 0.89
CA VAL A 157 5.92 65.33 2.18
C VAL A 157 6.15 66.81 1.93
N SER A 158 5.13 67.63 2.08
CA SER A 158 5.25 69.08 1.81
C SER A 158 5.73 69.81 3.05
N VAL A 159 6.92 70.41 2.97
CA VAL A 159 7.49 71.26 4.03
C VAL A 159 7.34 72.71 3.61
N GLU A 160 6.50 73.45 4.33
CA GLU A 160 6.21 74.85 4.05
C GLU A 160 6.73 75.75 5.16
N VAL A 161 7.31 76.88 4.78
CA VAL A 161 7.77 77.93 5.69
C VAL A 161 6.92 79.16 5.50
N ALA A 162 6.29 79.63 6.57
CA ALA A 162 5.51 80.85 6.59
C ALA A 162 6.18 81.94 7.44
N ARG A 163 6.10 83.19 6.96
CA ARG A 163 6.42 84.40 7.73
C ARG A 163 5.21 85.31 7.73
N GLU A 164 4.73 85.71 8.92
CA GLU A 164 3.52 86.52 9.07
C GLU A 164 2.29 85.97 8.30
N GLY A 165 2.17 84.65 8.21
CA GLY A 165 1.06 83.98 7.51
C GLY A 165 1.19 83.92 5.99
N ARG A 166 2.33 84.31 5.40
CA ARG A 166 2.62 84.11 3.97
C ARG A 166 3.72 83.07 3.79
N THR A 167 3.49 82.10 2.91
CA THR A 167 4.50 81.09 2.53
C THR A 167 5.67 81.78 1.83
N VAL A 168 6.87 81.61 2.39
CA VAL A 168 8.12 82.18 1.87
C VAL A 168 9.03 81.12 1.24
N ALA A 169 8.83 79.83 1.58
CA ALA A 169 9.44 78.68 0.93
C ALA A 169 8.52 77.46 1.05
N ALA A 170 8.53 76.58 0.05
CA ALA A 170 7.83 75.29 0.08
C ALA A 170 8.66 74.27 -0.71
N GLU A 171 8.78 73.05 -0.20
CA GLU A 171 9.50 71.96 -0.83
C GLU A 171 8.77 70.64 -0.58
N ASP A 172 8.64 69.82 -1.63
CA ASP A 172 8.16 68.45 -1.49
C ASP A 172 9.36 67.51 -1.31
N ALA A 173 9.40 66.84 -0.16
CA ALA A 173 10.48 65.95 0.24
C ALA A 173 10.04 64.49 0.18
N THR A 174 11.02 63.60 -0.04
CA THR A 174 10.85 62.16 0.15
C THR A 174 11.57 61.74 1.41
N VAL A 175 10.83 61.16 2.35
CA VAL A 175 11.36 60.75 3.66
C VAL A 175 11.56 59.24 3.66
N THR A 176 12.80 58.79 3.80
CA THR A 176 13.14 57.35 3.92
C THR A 176 13.65 57.05 5.32
N VAL A 177 12.95 56.17 6.05
CA VAL A 177 13.32 55.80 7.41
C VAL A 177 13.49 54.29 7.54
N GLY A 178 14.58 53.88 8.21
CA GLY A 178 14.74 52.52 8.71
C GLY A 178 14.30 52.43 10.16
N VAL A 179 13.35 51.55 10.44
CA VAL A 179 12.85 51.25 11.79
C VAL A 179 13.23 49.81 12.13
N ARG A 180 13.88 49.61 13.29
CA ARG A 180 14.18 48.27 13.82
C ARG A 180 12.91 47.63 14.36
N THR A 181 12.13 47.05 13.46
CA THR A 181 10.90 46.32 13.78
C THR A 181 10.82 45.06 12.92
N PRO A 182 10.57 43.88 13.54
CA PRO A 182 10.54 42.61 12.84
C PRO A 182 9.16 42.30 12.22
N VAL A 183 8.32 43.30 11.97
CA VAL A 183 6.92 43.11 11.54
C VAL A 183 6.78 42.27 10.27
N LEU A 184 7.62 42.52 9.25
CA LEU A 184 7.62 41.74 8.01
C LEU A 184 8.16 40.32 8.23
N ALA A 185 9.22 40.19 9.05
CA ALA A 185 9.78 38.90 9.43
C ALA A 185 8.79 38.01 10.20
N LEU A 186 7.95 38.60 11.07
CA LEU A 186 6.91 37.89 11.81
C LEU A 186 5.82 37.39 10.89
N HIS A 187 5.32 38.26 9.99
CA HIS A 187 4.31 37.91 9.01
C HIS A 187 4.81 36.81 8.05
N ASP A 188 5.96 37.00 7.42
CA ASP A 188 6.52 36.05 6.44
C ASP A 188 6.80 34.67 7.05
N ARG A 189 7.25 34.63 8.30
CA ARG A 189 7.46 33.35 9.01
C ARG A 189 6.15 32.69 9.41
N THR A 190 5.12 33.46 9.76
CA THR A 190 3.79 32.91 10.07
C THR A 190 3.12 32.37 8.80
N GLU A 191 3.24 33.05 7.65
CA GLU A 191 2.78 32.50 6.36
C GLU A 191 3.58 31.26 5.95
N ALA A 192 4.89 31.23 6.21
CA ALA A 192 5.70 30.04 5.95
C ALA A 192 5.34 28.86 6.86
N PHE A 193 4.95 29.13 8.12
CA PHE A 193 4.44 28.13 9.04
C PHE A 193 3.12 27.55 8.54
N GLU A 194 2.13 28.40 8.25
CA GLU A 194 0.81 28.00 7.72
C GLU A 194 0.95 27.17 6.44
N ARG A 195 1.78 27.60 5.49
CA ARG A 195 2.06 26.84 4.27
C ARG A 195 2.71 25.48 4.52
N ARG A 196 3.52 25.32 5.56
CA ARG A 196 4.12 24.02 5.94
C ARG A 196 3.12 23.08 6.61
N LEU A 197 2.06 23.62 7.21
CA LEU A 197 0.97 22.82 7.75
C LEU A 197 0.05 22.32 6.63
N ASP A 198 -0.24 23.16 5.65
CA ASP A 198 -1.27 22.91 4.64
C ASP A 198 -0.75 22.24 3.35
N ALA A 199 0.55 22.38 3.03
CA ALA A 199 1.12 21.72 1.86
C ALA A 199 1.25 20.19 2.05
N ASN A 200 1.22 19.46 0.94
CA ASN A 200 1.59 18.04 0.90
C ASN A 200 3.10 17.82 1.05
N ALA A 201 3.53 16.60 1.35
CA ALA A 201 4.93 16.26 1.56
C ALA A 201 5.88 16.56 0.38
N LEU A 202 5.40 16.54 -0.88
CA LEU A 202 6.20 16.86 -2.07
C LEU A 202 6.49 18.36 -2.21
N ASP A 203 5.54 19.18 -1.76
CA ASP A 203 5.58 20.64 -1.89
C ASP A 203 6.15 21.33 -0.63
N GLY A 204 6.80 20.57 0.26
CA GLY A 204 7.42 21.07 1.49
C GLY A 204 6.52 21.02 2.74
N GLY A 205 5.38 20.32 2.65
CA GLY A 205 4.47 20.02 3.74
C GLY A 205 5.12 19.23 4.86
N THR A 206 5.30 19.88 6.00
CA THR A 206 5.95 19.28 7.17
C THR A 206 4.95 18.51 8.02
N LEU A 207 3.72 19.02 8.12
CA LEU A 207 2.66 18.38 8.87
C LEU A 207 2.24 17.07 8.20
N ASP A 208 1.87 17.14 6.91
CA ASP A 208 1.50 15.97 6.09
C ASP A 208 2.55 14.85 6.17
N ALA A 209 3.82 15.20 5.95
CA ALA A 209 4.92 14.23 6.01
C ALA A 209 5.06 13.60 7.40
N THR A 210 4.87 14.38 8.48
CA THR A 210 4.95 13.91 9.87
C THR A 210 3.79 13.01 10.24
N VAL A 211 2.56 13.41 9.90
CA VAL A 211 1.34 12.64 10.15
C VAL A 211 1.41 11.31 9.40
N THR A 212 1.67 11.34 8.10
CA THR A 212 1.83 10.14 7.26
C THR A 212 2.87 9.20 7.85
N THR A 213 4.10 9.66 8.08
CA THR A 213 5.19 8.80 8.57
C THR A 213 4.92 8.26 9.98
N GLY A 214 4.40 9.10 10.88
CA GLY A 214 4.10 8.74 12.26
C GLY A 214 2.98 7.70 12.38
N LEU A 215 1.91 7.87 11.59
CA LEU A 215 0.80 6.94 11.56
C LEU A 215 1.18 5.63 10.88
N TRP A 216 1.95 5.64 9.79
CA TRP A 216 2.47 4.42 9.18
C TRP A 216 3.36 3.62 10.14
N ALA A 217 4.27 4.28 10.86
CA ALA A 217 5.09 3.65 11.89
C ALA A 217 4.23 2.96 12.95
N SER A 218 3.26 3.70 13.51
CA SER A 218 2.33 3.19 14.51
C SER A 218 1.50 2.02 13.98
N ALA A 219 0.89 2.15 12.80
CA ALA A 219 0.04 1.14 12.19
C ALA A 219 0.80 -0.16 11.90
N TRP A 220 2.03 -0.07 11.41
CA TRP A 220 2.87 -1.24 11.15
C TRP A 220 3.30 -1.93 12.43
N THR A 221 3.73 -1.17 13.44
CA THR A 221 4.10 -1.72 14.74
C THR A 221 2.91 -2.39 15.43
N ARG A 222 1.76 -1.72 15.46
CA ARG A 222 0.53 -2.22 16.09
C ARG A 222 -0.09 -3.37 15.29
N GLY A 223 -0.17 -3.26 13.97
CA GLY A 223 -0.72 -4.30 13.11
C GLY A 223 0.08 -5.60 13.15
N TRP A 224 1.41 -5.54 13.17
CA TRP A 224 2.25 -6.73 13.37
C TRP A 224 2.18 -7.29 14.80
N SER A 225 1.97 -6.42 15.79
CA SER A 225 1.73 -6.85 17.18
C SER A 225 0.38 -7.56 17.30
N GLN A 226 -0.66 -7.02 16.64
CA GLN A 226 -1.99 -7.62 16.55
C GLN A 226 -1.90 -9.01 15.90
N TYR A 227 -1.22 -9.11 14.76
CA TYR A 227 -0.93 -10.38 14.10
C TYR A 227 -0.25 -11.39 15.03
N ALA A 228 0.71 -10.94 15.85
CA ALA A 228 1.40 -11.76 16.85
C ALA A 228 0.54 -12.12 18.07
N GLY A 229 -0.71 -11.63 18.15
CA GLY A 229 -1.67 -11.91 19.22
C GLY A 229 -1.67 -10.90 20.36
N ALA A 230 -1.09 -9.72 20.15
CA ALA A 230 -1.20 -8.61 21.07
C ALA A 230 -2.64 -8.02 21.05
N PRO A 231 -3.15 -7.52 22.19
CA PRO A 231 -4.46 -6.86 22.36
C PRO A 231 -4.62 -5.50 21.65
N VAL A 232 -4.41 -5.46 20.35
CA VAL A 232 -4.71 -4.26 19.57
C VAL A 232 -6.16 -4.36 19.12
N ASP A 233 -7.04 -3.56 19.74
CA ASP A 233 -8.45 -3.46 19.34
C ASP A 233 -8.64 -2.49 18.17
N ASN A 234 -7.87 -1.39 18.17
CA ASN A 234 -7.83 -0.37 17.13
C ASN A 234 -6.36 -0.09 16.75
N VAL A 235 -5.98 -0.33 15.50
CA VAL A 235 -4.61 -0.23 14.99
C VAL A 235 -4.23 1.23 14.74
N VAL A 236 -5.12 2.02 14.16
CA VAL A 236 -4.95 3.45 13.91
C VAL A 236 -6.20 4.14 14.41
N SER A 237 -6.07 5.07 15.37
CA SER A 237 -7.21 5.79 15.95
C SER A 237 -7.06 7.29 15.80
N ASN A 238 -8.13 8.05 16.03
CA ASN A 238 -8.08 9.51 15.98
C ASN A 238 -7.08 10.08 17.00
N ASP A 239 -6.90 9.45 18.16
CA ASP A 239 -5.88 9.85 19.14
C ASP A 239 -4.44 9.75 18.60
N HIS A 240 -4.16 8.75 17.77
CA HIS A 240 -2.87 8.63 17.09
C HIS A 240 -2.70 9.75 16.06
N ALA A 241 -3.77 10.06 15.32
CA ALA A 241 -3.78 11.15 14.35
C ALA A 241 -3.53 12.49 15.04
N ALA A 242 -4.26 12.79 16.12
CA ALA A 242 -4.08 14.00 16.91
C ALA A 242 -2.66 14.14 17.47
N LEU A 243 -2.07 13.05 17.97
CA LEU A 243 -0.70 13.07 18.47
C LEU A 243 0.31 13.35 17.34
N ALA A 244 0.13 12.71 16.17
CA ALA A 244 1.00 12.92 15.01
C ALA A 244 0.87 14.36 14.47
N THR A 245 -0.35 14.91 14.43
CA THR A 245 -0.63 16.29 14.03
C THR A 245 0.05 17.28 14.96
N ASN A 246 -0.14 17.17 16.27
CA ASN A 246 0.49 18.08 17.23
C ASN A 246 2.03 17.97 17.21
N ALA A 247 2.60 16.79 16.93
CA ALA A 247 4.03 16.65 16.72
C ALA A 247 4.52 17.34 15.44
N GLY A 248 3.76 17.22 14.33
CA GLY A 248 4.06 17.89 13.07
C GLY A 248 3.94 19.41 13.15
N VAL A 249 2.97 19.94 13.90
CA VAL A 249 2.85 21.37 14.23
C VAL A 249 4.12 21.88 14.90
N LEU A 250 4.59 21.22 15.97
CA LEU A 250 5.82 21.61 16.68
C LEU A 250 7.05 21.55 15.76
N LEU A 251 7.11 20.59 14.84
CA LEU A 251 8.20 20.50 13.86
C LEU A 251 8.14 21.66 12.84
N ALA A 252 6.95 22.00 12.35
CA ALA A 252 6.74 23.14 11.47
C ALA A 252 7.08 24.47 12.17
N GLU A 253 6.75 24.63 13.45
CA GLU A 253 7.17 25.78 14.26
C GLU A 253 8.69 25.89 14.35
N GLN A 254 9.36 24.77 14.67
CA GLN A 254 10.82 24.72 14.78
C GLN A 254 11.49 25.15 13.47
N GLN A 255 10.90 24.80 12.32
CA GLN A 255 11.43 25.15 11.00
C GLN A 255 11.12 26.59 10.59
N ALA A 256 9.92 27.10 10.90
CA ALA A 256 9.51 28.45 10.52
C ALA A 256 10.11 29.52 11.43
N PHE A 257 10.18 29.26 12.75
CA PHE A 257 10.57 30.24 13.76
C PHE A 257 11.94 29.96 14.38
N GLY A 258 12.50 28.76 14.22
CA GLY A 258 13.72 28.34 14.92
C GLY A 258 13.49 27.99 16.41
N ALA A 259 12.23 28.00 16.85
CA ALA A 259 11.79 27.65 18.18
C ALA A 259 10.39 27.05 18.11
N THR A 260 9.97 26.36 19.17
CA THR A 260 8.60 25.85 19.30
C THR A 260 7.94 26.42 20.55
N ASP A 261 6.64 26.29 20.63
CA ASP A 261 5.89 26.53 21.85
C ASP A 261 6.40 25.58 22.96
N ALA A 262 6.77 26.14 24.10
CA ALA A 262 7.28 25.38 25.24
C ALA A 262 6.15 24.63 25.96
N ASP A 263 4.99 25.28 26.09
CA ASP A 263 3.82 24.71 26.74
C ASP A 263 3.17 23.66 25.84
N GLY A 264 3.13 23.93 24.52
CA GLY A 264 2.71 22.94 23.51
C GLY A 264 3.59 21.69 23.50
N ARG A 265 4.93 21.83 23.55
CA ARG A 265 5.84 20.68 23.69
C ARG A 265 5.56 19.87 24.96
N GLY A 266 5.31 20.53 26.08
CA GLY A 266 4.96 19.87 27.34
C GLY A 266 3.62 19.13 27.25
N ALA A 267 2.62 19.73 26.59
CA ALA A 267 1.31 19.15 26.36
C ALA A 267 1.39 17.93 25.43
N THR A 268 2.06 18.02 24.28
CA THR A 268 2.29 16.90 23.36
C THR A 268 3.08 15.77 24.03
N GLY A 269 4.05 16.09 24.88
CA GLY A 269 4.75 15.09 25.69
C GLY A 269 3.83 14.34 26.66
N ARG A 270 2.93 15.05 27.36
CA ARG A 270 1.91 14.43 28.22
C ARG A 270 0.90 13.62 27.41
N ALA A 271 0.45 14.13 26.28
CA ALA A 271 -0.45 13.41 25.36
C ALA A 271 0.23 12.15 24.79
N ALA A 272 1.51 12.20 24.44
CA ALA A 272 2.28 11.01 24.02
C ALA A 272 2.36 9.95 25.13
N VAL A 273 2.53 10.38 26.39
CA VAL A 273 2.45 9.49 27.54
C VAL A 273 1.04 8.96 27.72
N GLN A 274 0.00 9.77 27.53
CA GLN A 274 -1.40 9.34 27.66
C GLN A 274 -1.83 8.37 26.54
N VAL A 275 -1.55 8.67 25.27
CA VAL A 275 -1.82 7.80 24.12
C VAL A 275 -0.95 6.54 24.19
N GLY A 276 0.31 6.69 24.60
CA GLY A 276 1.22 5.57 24.88
C GLY A 276 0.73 4.71 26.04
N ALA A 277 0.27 5.31 27.13
CA ALA A 277 -0.31 4.63 28.27
C ALA A 277 -1.63 3.98 27.88
N GLN A 278 -2.55 4.64 27.17
CA GLN A 278 -3.77 4.03 26.62
C GLN A 278 -3.44 2.85 25.69
N SER A 279 -2.35 2.92 24.93
CA SER A 279 -1.85 1.84 24.07
C SER A 279 -1.15 0.71 24.84
N LEU A 280 -0.57 1.00 25.99
CA LEU A 280 0.00 0.04 26.95
C LEU A 280 -1.07 -0.55 27.88
N LEU A 281 -2.12 0.20 28.16
CA LEU A 281 -3.35 -0.14 28.90
C LEU A 281 -4.31 -0.92 27.99
N SER A 282 -4.16 -0.79 26.67
CA SER A 282 -4.59 -1.78 25.69
C SER A 282 -3.56 -2.91 25.52
N GLN A 283 -2.68 -3.13 26.52
CA GLN A 283 -1.93 -4.37 26.80
C GLN A 283 -0.88 -4.83 25.76
N THR A 284 -0.24 -3.92 25.02
CA THR A 284 0.72 -4.30 23.95
C THR A 284 2.19 -4.31 24.37
N GLY A 285 2.59 -3.70 25.49
CA GLY A 285 4.00 -3.68 25.94
C GLY A 285 5.00 -3.04 24.97
N VAL A 286 4.57 -2.54 23.82
CA VAL A 286 5.38 -1.86 22.81
C VAL A 286 4.80 -0.46 22.66
N PRO A 287 5.42 0.56 23.25
CA PRO A 287 4.89 1.91 23.14
C PRO A 287 5.05 2.39 21.69
N ALA A 288 3.96 2.91 21.10
CA ALA A 288 4.02 3.79 19.92
C ALA A 288 4.66 5.16 20.28
N ALA A 289 4.64 5.51 21.58
CA ALA A 289 5.14 6.76 22.13
C ALA A 289 6.62 7.08 21.82
N PRO A 290 7.61 6.17 21.87
CA PRO A 290 8.99 6.51 21.49
C PRO A 290 9.14 6.78 19.99
N GLU A 291 8.33 6.22 19.08
CA GLU A 291 8.47 6.48 17.64
C GLU A 291 7.97 7.89 17.28
N LEU A 292 6.80 8.29 17.82
CA LEU A 292 6.28 9.66 17.72
C LEU A 292 7.10 10.66 18.56
N ALA A 293 7.65 10.26 19.71
CA ALA A 293 8.55 11.09 20.51
C ALA A 293 9.93 11.27 19.86
N ASN A 294 10.41 10.31 19.04
CA ASN A 294 11.62 10.48 18.23
C ASN A 294 11.40 11.42 17.04
N ALA A 295 10.14 11.71 16.67
CA ALA A 295 9.80 12.74 15.69
C ALA A 295 9.75 14.14 16.32
N LEU A 296 9.66 14.27 17.65
CA LEU A 296 9.74 15.55 18.34
C LEU A 296 11.16 16.12 18.23
N PRO A 297 11.33 17.39 17.84
CA PRO A 297 12.65 18.01 17.80
C PRO A 297 13.29 18.03 19.20
N ALA A 298 14.53 17.54 19.30
CA ALA A 298 15.29 17.49 20.54
C ALA A 298 15.58 18.90 21.09
N PRO A 299 15.57 19.10 22.42
CA PRO A 299 15.84 20.38 23.04
C PRO A 299 17.35 20.67 23.00
N ASN A 300 17.85 21.27 21.92
CA ASN A 300 19.29 21.50 21.67
C ASN A 300 20.11 20.20 21.56
N PRO A 301 21.22 20.19 20.77
CA PRO A 301 21.97 18.97 20.52
C PRO A 301 22.77 18.60 21.77
N ALA A 302 22.32 17.58 22.49
CA ALA A 302 23.17 16.85 23.41
C ALA A 302 22.83 15.35 23.33
N ALA A 303 23.81 14.60 22.83
CA ALA A 303 23.91 13.15 22.75
C ALA A 303 22.93 12.45 21.78
N GLU A 304 23.48 12.07 20.63
CA GLU A 304 22.97 11.07 19.69
C GLU A 304 22.46 9.84 20.44
N SER A 305 21.15 9.77 20.64
CA SER A 305 20.47 8.48 20.71
C SER A 305 20.10 8.16 19.27
N ALA A 306 20.82 7.23 18.66
CA ALA A 306 20.49 6.76 17.32
C ALA A 306 19.01 6.36 17.31
N PRO A 307 18.18 6.93 16.40
CA PRO A 307 16.79 6.51 16.28
C PRO A 307 16.79 5.00 16.10
N ARG A 308 16.05 4.28 16.95
CA ARG A 308 15.84 2.85 16.75
C ARG A 308 15.13 2.71 15.41
N GLU A 309 15.80 2.06 14.46
CA GLU A 309 15.21 1.72 13.17
C GLU A 309 13.87 1.03 13.43
N ILE A 310 12.79 1.67 12.97
CA ILE A 310 11.54 0.96 12.71
C ILE A 310 11.95 -0.19 11.79
N PRO A 311 11.65 -1.47 12.11
CA PRO A 311 11.97 -2.56 11.21
C PRO A 311 11.09 -2.40 9.96
N THR A 312 11.54 -1.59 9.01
CA THR A 312 10.95 -1.38 7.69
C THR A 312 11.14 -2.62 6.81
N ASN A 313 12.04 -3.52 7.21
CA ASN A 313 12.35 -4.77 6.53
C ASN A 313 11.52 -5.96 7.05
N ARG A 314 10.23 -5.76 7.31
CA ARG A 314 9.32 -6.87 7.63
C ARG A 314 9.04 -7.67 6.37
N THR A 315 9.10 -9.00 6.47
CA THR A 315 8.92 -9.89 5.33
C THR A 315 7.81 -10.90 5.55
N ILE A 316 7.14 -11.28 4.48
CA ILE A 316 6.12 -12.32 4.46
C ILE A 316 6.71 -13.54 3.74
N ASN A 317 6.61 -14.69 4.39
CA ASN A 317 7.10 -15.96 3.86
C ASN A 317 5.92 -16.80 3.37
N ALA A 318 5.96 -17.20 2.10
CA ALA A 318 5.04 -18.18 1.52
C ALA A 318 5.77 -19.50 1.29
N SER A 319 5.03 -20.60 1.39
CA SER A 319 5.55 -21.95 1.09
C SER A 319 4.64 -22.69 0.12
N VAL A 320 5.21 -23.62 -0.63
CA VAL A 320 4.47 -24.51 -1.54
C VAL A 320 3.62 -25.52 -0.75
N GLY A 321 3.93 -25.79 0.51
CA GLY A 321 3.44 -26.95 1.26
C GLY A 321 1.95 -27.28 1.11
N SER A 322 1.05 -26.30 1.18
CA SER A 322 -0.38 -26.57 1.01
C SER A 322 -0.79 -26.94 -0.43
N ALA A 323 -0.09 -26.42 -1.45
CA ALA A 323 -0.27 -26.81 -2.85
C ALA A 323 0.38 -28.18 -3.12
N ALA A 324 1.56 -28.42 -2.55
CA ALA A 324 2.28 -29.70 -2.58
C ALA A 324 1.42 -30.84 -2.02
N ASP A 325 0.81 -30.67 -0.85
CA ASP A 325 -0.04 -31.70 -0.23
C ASP A 325 -1.31 -31.96 -1.05
N HIS A 326 -1.94 -30.90 -1.56
CA HIS A 326 -3.16 -31.03 -2.35
C HIS A 326 -2.88 -31.77 -3.67
N ALA A 327 -1.76 -31.47 -4.33
CA ALA A 327 -1.33 -32.15 -5.54
C ALA A 327 -0.98 -33.62 -5.27
N LEU A 328 -0.30 -33.92 -4.16
CA LEU A 328 0.08 -35.27 -3.76
C LEU A 328 -1.16 -36.12 -3.50
N VAL A 329 -2.05 -35.65 -2.64
CA VAL A 329 -3.31 -36.34 -2.31
C VAL A 329 -4.19 -36.47 -3.56
N GLY A 330 -4.27 -35.42 -4.39
CA GLY A 330 -5.04 -35.44 -5.63
C GLY A 330 -4.53 -36.47 -6.65
N LEU A 331 -3.21 -36.66 -6.75
CA LEU A 331 -2.60 -37.69 -7.57
C LEU A 331 -2.89 -39.09 -7.01
N LEU A 332 -2.65 -39.31 -5.71
CA LEU A 332 -2.79 -40.63 -5.07
C LEU A 332 -4.24 -41.12 -5.00
N ASP A 333 -5.19 -40.21 -4.81
CA ASP A 333 -6.60 -40.55 -4.60
C ASP A 333 -7.47 -40.30 -5.85
N GLY A 334 -6.87 -39.93 -6.99
CA GLY A 334 -7.56 -39.72 -8.27
C GLY A 334 -8.59 -38.58 -8.24
N ARG A 335 -8.25 -37.44 -7.63
CA ARG A 335 -9.15 -36.27 -7.53
C ARG A 335 -8.75 -35.16 -8.51
N GLY A 336 -9.75 -34.52 -9.12
CA GLY A 336 -9.59 -33.43 -10.09
C GLY A 336 -9.49 -33.92 -11.54
N ASP A 337 -9.21 -33.01 -12.46
CA ASP A 337 -9.22 -33.29 -13.92
C ASP A 337 -7.89 -33.83 -14.47
N ALA A 338 -6.92 -34.12 -13.60
CA ALA A 338 -5.59 -34.62 -13.98
C ALA A 338 -5.49 -36.15 -13.79
N PRO A 339 -4.57 -36.85 -14.48
CA PRO A 339 -4.47 -38.33 -14.46
C PRO A 339 -4.17 -38.89 -13.06
N ALA A 340 -4.92 -39.88 -12.56
CA ALA A 340 -4.65 -40.46 -11.24
C ALA A 340 -3.32 -41.22 -11.22
N TYR A 341 -2.79 -41.51 -10.03
CA TYR A 341 -1.55 -42.28 -9.88
C TYR A 341 -1.61 -43.60 -10.67
N ASP A 342 -2.70 -44.35 -10.53
CA ASP A 342 -2.87 -45.63 -11.23
C ASP A 342 -2.96 -45.45 -12.74
N ASP A 343 -3.54 -44.33 -13.22
CA ASP A 343 -3.59 -44.01 -14.65
C ASP A 343 -2.19 -43.70 -15.20
N VAL A 344 -1.39 -42.92 -14.47
CA VAL A 344 0.00 -42.59 -14.86
C VAL A 344 0.85 -43.86 -14.89
N VAL A 345 0.70 -44.73 -13.89
CA VAL A 345 1.40 -46.02 -13.86
C VAL A 345 0.97 -46.89 -15.04
N ALA A 346 -0.34 -47.02 -15.28
CA ALA A 346 -0.86 -47.80 -16.40
C ALA A 346 -0.38 -47.26 -17.76
N GLU A 347 -0.40 -45.95 -17.96
CA GLU A 347 0.07 -45.31 -19.19
C GLU A 347 1.57 -45.52 -19.40
N ALA A 348 2.39 -45.41 -18.35
CA ALA A 348 3.84 -45.62 -18.45
C ALA A 348 4.21 -47.06 -18.87
N HIS A 349 3.33 -48.02 -18.61
CA HIS A 349 3.48 -49.43 -19.00
C HIS A 349 2.81 -49.77 -20.33
N ARG A 350 2.08 -48.83 -20.98
CA ARG A 350 1.51 -49.06 -22.31
C ARG A 350 2.55 -48.82 -23.40
N ALA A 351 2.46 -49.61 -24.45
CA ALA A 351 3.16 -49.40 -25.70
C ALA A 351 2.30 -49.84 -26.88
N ALA A 352 2.48 -49.22 -28.04
CA ALA A 352 1.98 -49.71 -29.32
C ALA A 352 3.02 -50.64 -29.95
N VAL A 353 2.54 -51.70 -30.58
CA VAL A 353 3.30 -52.61 -31.43
C VAL A 353 2.87 -52.33 -32.85
N GLU A 354 3.76 -51.78 -33.66
CA GLU A 354 3.44 -51.31 -35.01
C GLU A 354 4.58 -51.50 -36.01
N ILE A 355 4.25 -51.29 -37.28
CA ILE A 355 5.24 -51.23 -38.37
C ILE A 355 5.42 -49.76 -38.72
N ASP A 356 6.56 -49.20 -38.37
CA ASP A 356 6.98 -47.89 -38.88
C ASP A 356 7.54 -48.07 -40.29
N ALA A 357 7.17 -47.17 -41.21
CA ALA A 357 7.47 -47.32 -42.63
C ALA A 357 7.81 -45.98 -43.29
N GLU A 358 8.95 -45.95 -43.99
CA GLU A 358 9.34 -44.84 -44.87
C GLU A 358 9.26 -45.30 -46.34
N THR A 359 8.60 -44.51 -47.19
CA THR A 359 8.38 -44.86 -48.60
C THR A 359 8.99 -43.84 -49.55
N ASP A 360 9.78 -44.33 -50.49
CA ASP A 360 10.47 -43.55 -51.52
C ASP A 360 10.08 -44.08 -52.92
N VAL A 361 9.28 -43.32 -53.67
CA VAL A 361 8.94 -43.71 -55.06
C VAL A 361 10.17 -43.52 -55.95
N LEU A 362 10.73 -44.64 -56.43
CA LEU A 362 11.92 -44.66 -57.28
C LEU A 362 11.58 -44.37 -58.75
N SER A 363 10.47 -44.91 -59.23
CA SER A 363 10.00 -44.70 -60.59
C SER A 363 8.51 -44.99 -60.73
N ARG A 364 7.84 -44.27 -61.64
CA ARG A 364 6.46 -44.52 -62.05
C ARG A 364 6.39 -44.50 -63.58
N THR A 365 5.85 -45.54 -64.18
CA THR A 365 5.65 -45.67 -65.63
C THR A 365 4.17 -45.91 -65.89
N GLU A 366 3.62 -45.21 -66.88
CA GLU A 366 2.20 -45.28 -67.24
C GLU A 366 2.07 -45.65 -68.72
N ASP A 367 1.40 -46.77 -68.98
CA ASP A 367 0.94 -47.18 -70.31
C ASP A 367 -0.53 -46.74 -70.47
N PRO A 368 -0.80 -45.68 -71.26
CA PRO A 368 -2.15 -45.13 -71.40
C PRO A 368 -3.06 -46.09 -72.19
N PRO A 369 -4.39 -46.04 -71.95
CA PRO A 369 -5.31 -46.90 -72.66
C PRO A 369 -5.45 -46.52 -74.12
N GLU A 370 -5.71 -47.50 -74.98
CA GLU A 370 -6.08 -47.25 -76.37
C GLU A 370 -7.33 -46.35 -76.45
N HIS A 371 -7.34 -45.40 -77.39
CA HIS A 371 -8.47 -44.48 -77.55
C HIS A 371 -9.72 -45.20 -78.08
N SER A 372 -10.82 -45.15 -77.33
CA SER A 372 -12.09 -45.80 -77.70
C SER A 372 -12.75 -45.25 -78.99
N GLY A 373 -12.37 -44.04 -79.44
CA GLY A 373 -13.03 -43.36 -80.56
C GLY A 373 -14.42 -42.77 -80.20
N ARG A 374 -15.12 -42.17 -81.18
CA ARG A 374 -16.43 -41.52 -80.96
C ARG A 374 -17.60 -42.53 -80.97
N GLY A 375 -18.59 -42.34 -80.11
CA GLY A 375 -19.84 -43.12 -80.10
C GLY A 375 -19.89 -44.34 -79.16
N TRP A 376 -18.92 -44.47 -78.25
CA TRP A 376 -18.87 -45.51 -77.22
C TRP A 376 -19.25 -44.96 -75.85
N THR A 377 -20.00 -45.72 -75.05
CA THR A 377 -20.39 -45.34 -73.68
C THR A 377 -19.70 -46.26 -72.69
N LEU A 378 -19.06 -45.68 -71.66
CA LEU A 378 -18.43 -46.43 -70.58
C LEU A 378 -19.50 -47.12 -69.72
N VAL A 379 -19.37 -48.43 -69.53
CA VAL A 379 -20.36 -49.23 -68.78
C VAL A 379 -19.79 -49.91 -67.54
N SER A 380 -18.49 -50.17 -67.50
CA SER A 380 -17.80 -50.60 -66.28
C SER A 380 -16.34 -50.17 -66.28
N ILE A 381 -15.81 -50.01 -65.08
CA ILE A 381 -14.39 -49.85 -64.80
C ILE A 381 -14.06 -50.89 -63.73
N SER A 382 -13.05 -51.71 -63.98
CA SER A 382 -12.41 -52.52 -62.94
C SER A 382 -10.94 -52.14 -62.86
N THR A 383 -10.39 -52.18 -61.66
CA THR A 383 -8.96 -51.97 -61.43
C THR A 383 -8.45 -53.19 -60.69
N ASP A 384 -7.45 -53.85 -61.27
CA ASP A 384 -6.75 -54.99 -60.71
C ASP A 384 -5.34 -54.54 -60.31
N THR A 385 -4.99 -54.71 -59.04
CA THR A 385 -3.69 -54.34 -58.49
C THR A 385 -2.90 -55.60 -58.15
N SER A 386 -1.64 -55.66 -58.58
CA SER A 386 -0.70 -56.71 -58.19
C SER A 386 0.60 -56.08 -57.69
N SER A 387 1.18 -56.64 -56.65
CA SER A 387 2.42 -56.15 -56.05
C SER A 387 3.43 -57.29 -55.87
N SER A 388 4.72 -56.97 -55.93
CA SER A 388 5.81 -57.89 -55.64
C SER A 388 6.98 -57.15 -55.01
N ALA A 389 7.67 -57.78 -54.07
CA ALA A 389 8.76 -57.17 -53.31
C ALA A 389 10.12 -57.82 -53.61
N GLU A 390 11.18 -57.02 -53.61
CA GLU A 390 12.59 -57.46 -53.71
C GLU A 390 13.37 -56.97 -52.50
N THR A 391 14.20 -57.83 -51.88
CA THR A 391 15.03 -57.47 -50.72
C THR A 391 16.20 -56.57 -51.11
N VAL A 392 16.42 -55.51 -50.33
CA VAL A 392 17.55 -54.57 -50.47
C VAL A 392 18.24 -54.32 -49.12
N PRO A 393 19.44 -53.72 -49.08
CA PRO A 393 20.10 -53.40 -47.82
C PRO A 393 19.20 -52.58 -46.88
N THR A 394 19.06 -53.06 -45.65
CA THR A 394 18.20 -52.49 -44.61
C THR A 394 18.64 -51.07 -44.27
N ARG A 395 17.66 -50.16 -44.30
CA ARG A 395 17.71 -48.84 -43.66
C ARG A 395 16.58 -48.84 -42.64
N VAL A 396 16.92 -48.51 -41.39
CA VAL A 396 15.93 -48.39 -40.32
C VAL A 396 15.31 -46.99 -40.42
N PRO A 397 13.97 -46.88 -40.45
CA PRO A 397 13.27 -45.61 -40.30
C PRO A 397 13.73 -44.82 -39.07
N ALA A 398 13.64 -43.49 -39.13
CA ALA A 398 13.98 -42.63 -38.01
C ALA A 398 12.86 -42.66 -36.96
N VAL A 399 13.12 -43.26 -35.81
CA VAL A 399 12.16 -43.39 -34.70
C VAL A 399 12.51 -42.47 -33.52
N GLU A 400 11.56 -42.28 -32.59
CA GLU A 400 11.82 -41.54 -31.36
C GLU A 400 12.84 -42.25 -30.45
N ALA A 401 13.41 -41.52 -29.49
CA ALA A 401 14.52 -42.02 -28.69
C ALA A 401 14.12 -43.13 -27.69
N ASP A 402 12.84 -43.25 -27.33
CA ASP A 402 12.31 -44.30 -26.46
C ASP A 402 11.61 -45.43 -27.22
N THR A 403 11.37 -45.27 -28.52
CA THR A 403 10.87 -46.32 -29.41
C THR A 403 11.93 -47.42 -29.57
N VAL A 404 11.52 -48.68 -29.39
CA VAL A 404 12.40 -49.84 -29.49
C VAL A 404 12.22 -50.49 -30.85
N VAL A 405 13.29 -50.50 -31.64
CA VAL A 405 13.32 -51.26 -32.90
C VAL A 405 13.61 -52.72 -32.58
N VAL A 406 12.66 -53.60 -32.89
CA VAL A 406 12.74 -55.04 -32.65
C VAL A 406 13.34 -55.76 -33.86
N ASP A 407 12.86 -55.41 -35.05
CA ASP A 407 13.34 -55.95 -36.32
C ASP A 407 13.18 -54.90 -37.43
N ALA A 408 13.97 -54.98 -38.49
CA ALA A 408 13.91 -54.03 -39.60
C ALA A 408 14.28 -54.68 -40.95
N GLY A 409 13.62 -54.22 -42.00
CA GLY A 409 13.83 -54.72 -43.35
C GLY A 409 13.51 -53.67 -44.40
N SER A 410 14.24 -53.71 -45.52
CA SER A 410 13.98 -52.83 -46.66
C SER A 410 13.61 -53.63 -47.89
N ARG A 411 12.63 -53.13 -48.65
CA ARG A 411 12.15 -53.72 -49.90
C ARG A 411 12.08 -52.70 -51.02
N ILE A 412 12.21 -53.15 -52.27
CA ILE A 412 11.67 -52.44 -53.43
C ILE A 412 10.41 -53.16 -53.86
N VAL A 413 9.28 -52.48 -53.75
CA VAL A 413 7.98 -52.99 -54.16
C VAL A 413 7.65 -52.48 -55.56
N THR A 414 7.28 -53.39 -56.45
CA THR A 414 6.74 -53.06 -57.76
C THR A 414 5.23 -53.28 -57.75
N THR A 415 4.46 -52.21 -57.78
CA THR A 415 2.99 -52.21 -57.84
C THR A 415 2.55 -51.97 -59.28
N VAL A 416 1.76 -52.89 -59.83
CA VAL A 416 1.17 -52.81 -61.15
C VAL A 416 -0.34 -52.69 -61.01
N GLU A 417 -0.89 -51.52 -61.33
CA GLU A 417 -2.32 -51.27 -61.40
C GLU A 417 -2.79 -51.35 -62.85
N THR A 418 -3.72 -52.27 -63.14
CA THR A 418 -4.33 -52.41 -64.47
C THR A 418 -5.80 -51.99 -64.39
N THR A 419 -6.13 -50.84 -64.98
CA THR A 419 -7.50 -50.35 -65.07
C THR A 419 -8.13 -50.76 -66.39
N THR A 420 -9.04 -51.73 -66.34
CA THR A 420 -9.82 -52.22 -67.48
C THR A 420 -11.13 -51.44 -67.57
N ARG A 421 -11.28 -50.66 -68.64
CA ARG A 421 -12.52 -49.92 -68.95
C ARG A 421 -13.29 -50.67 -70.02
N THR A 422 -14.53 -51.06 -69.72
CA THR A 422 -15.42 -51.71 -70.69
C THR A 422 -16.42 -50.68 -71.22
N PHE A 423 -16.42 -50.50 -72.54
CA PHE A 423 -17.31 -49.62 -73.28
C PHE A 423 -18.31 -50.43 -74.08
N ARG A 424 -19.50 -49.87 -74.31
CA ARG A 424 -20.57 -50.48 -75.11
C ARG A 424 -21.07 -49.53 -76.19
N ARG A 425 -21.38 -50.08 -77.37
CA ARG A 425 -22.03 -49.39 -78.49
C ARG A 425 -22.97 -50.38 -79.19
N GLY A 426 -24.28 -50.24 -78.98
CA GLY A 426 -25.25 -51.25 -79.45
C GLY A 426 -25.02 -52.61 -78.77
N ASN A 427 -24.84 -53.67 -79.55
CA ASN A 427 -24.53 -55.03 -79.06
C ASN A 427 -23.01 -55.33 -79.01
N GLU A 428 -22.15 -54.34 -79.30
CA GLU A 428 -20.68 -54.47 -79.29
C GLU A 428 -20.10 -54.00 -77.94
N THR A 429 -19.08 -54.71 -77.44
CA THR A 429 -18.28 -54.34 -76.26
C THR A 429 -16.81 -54.16 -76.64
N LEU A 430 -16.18 -53.09 -76.16
CA LEU A 430 -14.75 -52.81 -76.30
C LEU A 430 -14.12 -52.71 -74.91
N GLN A 431 -12.98 -53.34 -74.68
CA GLN A 431 -12.20 -53.17 -73.46
C GLN A 431 -10.91 -52.43 -73.77
N THR A 432 -10.55 -51.46 -72.94
CA THR A 432 -9.25 -50.77 -73.01
C THR A 432 -8.58 -50.87 -71.64
N GLU A 433 -7.30 -51.16 -71.62
CA GLU A 433 -6.51 -51.32 -70.40
C GLU A 433 -5.55 -50.14 -70.27
N ALA A 434 -5.48 -49.54 -69.08
CA ALA A 434 -4.42 -48.62 -68.71
C ALA A 434 -3.57 -49.29 -67.63
N ARG A 435 -2.25 -49.30 -67.77
CA ARG A 435 -1.34 -49.93 -66.82
C ARG A 435 -0.43 -48.89 -66.19
N THR A 436 -0.38 -48.87 -64.86
CA THR A 436 0.57 -48.05 -64.11
C THR A 436 1.50 -48.98 -63.34
N GLU A 437 2.81 -48.87 -63.57
CA GLU A 437 3.83 -49.57 -62.80
C GLU A 437 4.60 -48.58 -61.92
N THR A 438 4.55 -48.76 -60.61
CA THR A 438 5.27 -47.93 -59.64
C THR A 438 6.26 -48.79 -58.88
N ARG A 439 7.53 -48.38 -58.86
CA ARG A 439 8.59 -48.97 -58.02
C ARG A 439 8.82 -48.07 -56.82
N THR A 440 8.58 -48.59 -55.62
CA THR A 440 8.70 -47.86 -54.36
C THR A 440 9.69 -48.59 -53.47
N ARG A 441 10.71 -47.89 -52.96
CA ARG A 441 11.50 -48.40 -51.84
C ARG A 441 10.67 -48.21 -50.56
N VAL A 442 10.55 -49.27 -49.77
CA VAL A 442 9.86 -49.29 -48.50
C VAL A 442 10.86 -49.74 -47.44
N ASP A 443 11.21 -48.84 -46.53
CA ASP A 443 12.05 -49.10 -45.37
C ASP A 443 11.12 -49.34 -44.18
N LEU A 444 11.20 -50.51 -43.55
CA LEU A 444 10.27 -50.97 -42.50
C LEU A 444 11.01 -51.25 -41.19
N ALA A 445 10.39 -50.89 -40.07
CA ALA A 445 10.79 -51.33 -38.74
C ALA A 445 9.58 -51.84 -37.95
N ALA A 446 9.70 -53.05 -37.39
CA ALA A 446 8.80 -53.52 -36.36
C ALA A 446 9.24 -52.90 -35.03
N VAL A 447 8.38 -52.08 -34.45
CA VAL A 447 8.72 -51.27 -33.29
C VAL A 447 7.79 -51.54 -32.13
N VAL A 448 8.33 -51.35 -30.92
CA VAL A 448 7.53 -51.12 -29.72
C VAL A 448 7.65 -49.64 -29.40
N ASP A 449 6.53 -48.92 -29.52
CA ASP A 449 6.44 -47.49 -29.27
C ASP A 449 5.77 -47.21 -27.92
N PRO A 450 6.53 -46.86 -26.87
CA PRO A 450 5.97 -46.62 -25.55
C PRO A 450 5.00 -45.44 -25.54
N ALA A 451 3.88 -45.57 -24.82
CA ALA A 451 2.88 -44.51 -24.79
C ALA A 451 3.43 -43.21 -24.17
N ALA A 452 2.99 -42.06 -24.68
CA ALA A 452 3.47 -40.76 -24.25
C ALA A 452 3.06 -40.46 -22.80
N VAL A 453 4.03 -40.07 -21.97
CA VAL A 453 3.83 -39.70 -20.55
C VAL A 453 4.39 -38.32 -20.25
N SER A 454 4.08 -37.76 -19.07
CA SER A 454 4.59 -36.45 -18.63
C SER A 454 6.10 -36.40 -18.33
N ALA A 455 6.88 -37.36 -18.84
CA ALA A 455 8.34 -37.44 -18.67
C ALA A 455 9.07 -37.07 -19.98
N PRO A 456 10.34 -36.61 -19.92
CA PRO A 456 11.13 -36.41 -21.13
C PRO A 456 11.27 -37.71 -21.95
N VAL A 457 11.17 -37.61 -23.28
CA VAL A 457 11.45 -38.72 -24.20
C VAL A 457 12.94 -39.07 -24.12
N ARG A 458 13.27 -40.26 -23.61
CA ARG A 458 14.63 -40.76 -23.35
C ARG A 458 14.67 -42.28 -23.57
N PRO A 459 15.81 -42.84 -24.01
CA PRO A 459 15.95 -44.29 -24.13
C PRO A 459 15.59 -45.02 -22.84
N ILE A 460 15.03 -46.22 -22.99
CA ILE A 460 14.74 -47.14 -21.89
C ILE A 460 15.74 -48.29 -21.99
N ASP A 461 16.48 -48.58 -20.93
CA ASP A 461 17.51 -49.62 -20.92
C ASP A 461 17.49 -50.40 -19.59
N PRO A 462 17.16 -51.71 -19.60
CA PRO A 462 16.67 -52.48 -20.75
C PRO A 462 15.19 -52.18 -21.07
N ALA A 463 14.83 -52.07 -22.35
CA ALA A 463 13.44 -51.88 -22.78
C ALA A 463 12.71 -53.19 -23.12
N SER A 464 13.36 -54.10 -23.85
CA SER A 464 12.76 -55.31 -24.42
C SER A 464 13.23 -56.60 -23.74
N THR A 465 13.99 -56.50 -22.64
CA THR A 465 14.46 -57.65 -21.88
C THR A 465 14.24 -57.44 -20.38
N PRO A 466 14.14 -58.52 -19.59
CA PRO A 466 14.01 -58.40 -18.14
C PRO A 466 15.23 -57.71 -17.50
N GLY A 467 14.97 -56.86 -16.50
CA GLY A 467 16.00 -56.11 -15.78
C GLY A 467 15.52 -54.72 -15.36
N GLY A 468 16.46 -53.80 -15.13
CA GLY A 468 16.19 -52.44 -14.70
C GLY A 468 16.10 -52.30 -13.17
N ALA A 469 15.62 -51.14 -12.70
CA ALA A 469 15.67 -50.76 -11.28
C ALA A 469 14.97 -51.74 -10.31
N LEU A 470 14.01 -52.53 -10.81
CA LEU A 470 13.24 -53.53 -10.03
C LEU A 470 13.23 -54.92 -10.69
N ASP A 471 14.17 -55.20 -11.61
CA ASP A 471 14.26 -56.49 -12.32
C ASP A 471 12.93 -56.93 -12.99
N GLY A 472 12.20 -55.99 -13.60
CA GLY A 472 10.89 -56.23 -14.23
C GLY A 472 10.99 -56.81 -15.65
N GLU A 473 9.89 -57.32 -16.19
CA GLU A 473 9.84 -57.89 -17.56
C GLU A 473 9.95 -56.82 -18.67
N ASN A 474 9.74 -55.54 -18.33
CA ASN A 474 9.71 -54.41 -19.26
C ASN A 474 8.78 -54.69 -20.45
N PHE A 475 9.12 -54.24 -21.66
CA PHE A 475 8.33 -54.48 -22.87
C PHE A 475 8.71 -55.79 -23.61
N ALA A 476 9.29 -56.79 -22.92
CA ALA A 476 9.69 -58.04 -23.57
C ALA A 476 8.54 -58.72 -24.32
N GLY A 477 7.36 -58.83 -23.70
CA GLY A 477 6.18 -59.41 -24.37
C GLY A 477 5.67 -58.59 -25.56
N ALA A 478 5.85 -57.26 -25.55
CA ALA A 478 5.52 -56.40 -26.69
C ALA A 478 6.55 -56.58 -27.82
N ALA A 479 7.83 -56.77 -27.50
CA ALA A 479 8.87 -57.06 -28.47
C ALA A 479 8.62 -58.43 -29.14
N ASP A 480 8.23 -59.44 -28.37
CA ASP A 480 7.83 -60.74 -28.93
C ASP A 480 6.62 -60.60 -29.87
N ALA A 481 5.62 -59.78 -29.49
CA ALA A 481 4.46 -59.50 -30.33
C ALA A 481 4.81 -58.73 -31.62
N ALA A 482 5.80 -57.84 -31.56
CA ALA A 482 6.30 -57.11 -32.73
C ALA A 482 7.00 -58.05 -33.72
N ALA A 483 7.85 -58.96 -33.20
CA ALA A 483 8.48 -60.00 -34.02
C ALA A 483 7.43 -60.97 -34.62
N ASP A 484 6.45 -61.40 -33.82
CA ASP A 484 5.36 -62.28 -34.27
C ASP A 484 4.45 -61.61 -35.32
N MET A 485 4.26 -60.30 -35.23
CA MET A 485 3.51 -59.53 -36.22
C MET A 485 4.17 -59.58 -37.61
N VAL A 486 5.50 -59.52 -37.68
CA VAL A 486 6.23 -59.66 -38.95
C VAL A 486 6.02 -61.07 -39.53
N VAL A 487 6.14 -62.10 -38.69
CA VAL A 487 5.98 -63.50 -39.11
C VAL A 487 4.55 -63.81 -39.56
N THR A 488 3.55 -63.41 -38.77
CA THR A 488 2.13 -63.71 -39.03
C THR A 488 1.60 -63.04 -40.30
N ARG A 489 2.20 -61.92 -40.72
CA ARG A 489 1.87 -61.20 -41.95
C ARG A 489 2.72 -61.59 -43.16
N GLY A 490 3.37 -62.75 -43.15
CA GLY A 490 4.14 -63.26 -44.30
C GLY A 490 5.54 -62.66 -44.47
N GLY A 491 6.02 -61.91 -43.46
CA GLY A 491 7.33 -61.27 -43.46
C GLY A 491 7.33 -59.86 -44.05
N PHE A 492 8.50 -59.24 -44.13
CA PHE A 492 8.65 -57.89 -44.66
C PHE A 492 8.28 -57.74 -46.14
N ASP A 493 8.22 -58.84 -46.91
CA ASP A 493 7.86 -58.82 -48.34
C ASP A 493 6.38 -58.43 -48.49
N ASP A 494 5.49 -59.15 -47.80
CA ASP A 494 4.04 -58.93 -47.83
C ASP A 494 3.68 -57.60 -47.14
N ILE A 495 4.32 -57.29 -46.00
CA ILE A 495 4.11 -55.99 -45.31
C ILE A 495 4.53 -54.81 -46.19
N ALA A 496 5.65 -54.91 -46.92
CA ALA A 496 6.06 -53.85 -47.83
C ALA A 496 5.06 -53.67 -48.98
N CYS A 497 4.54 -54.78 -49.51
CA CYS A 497 3.48 -54.75 -50.53
C CYS A 497 2.22 -54.05 -50.01
N ASP A 498 1.74 -54.42 -48.82
CA ASP A 498 0.59 -53.82 -48.15
C ASP A 498 0.76 -52.31 -47.98
N VAL A 499 1.91 -51.88 -47.41
CA VAL A 499 2.27 -50.46 -47.24
C VAL A 499 2.31 -49.72 -48.59
N ALA A 500 2.93 -50.30 -49.62
CA ALA A 500 3.05 -49.69 -50.94
C ALA A 500 1.70 -49.59 -51.68
N THR A 501 0.73 -50.44 -51.35
CA THR A 501 -0.65 -50.38 -51.86
C THR A 501 -1.59 -49.52 -51.01
N GLY A 502 -1.09 -48.97 -49.89
CA GLY A 502 -1.85 -48.08 -49.00
C GLY A 502 -2.69 -48.79 -47.94
N ASP A 503 -2.35 -50.03 -47.58
CA ASP A 503 -3.05 -50.84 -46.55
C ASP A 503 -2.09 -51.29 -45.43
N PRO A 504 -1.42 -50.36 -44.71
CA PRO A 504 -0.44 -50.74 -43.71
C PRO A 504 -1.09 -51.51 -42.54
N PRO A 505 -0.32 -52.40 -41.89
CA PRO A 505 -0.64 -52.97 -40.58
C PRO A 505 -1.28 -52.02 -39.56
N GLU A 506 -2.47 -52.38 -39.04
CA GLU A 506 -3.01 -51.71 -37.85
C GLU A 506 -2.12 -51.96 -36.61
N PRO A 507 -1.80 -50.91 -35.82
CA PRO A 507 -1.10 -51.02 -34.54
C PRO A 507 -1.84 -51.87 -33.51
N ARG A 508 -1.10 -52.54 -32.62
CA ARG A 508 -1.64 -53.32 -31.49
C ARG A 508 -1.17 -52.75 -30.17
N GLN A 509 -2.07 -52.54 -29.21
CA GLN A 509 -1.66 -52.12 -27.87
C GLN A 509 -1.14 -53.29 -27.04
N ALA A 510 -0.05 -53.06 -26.33
CA ALA A 510 0.54 -53.95 -25.35
C ALA A 510 0.70 -53.24 -23.99
N THR A 511 0.75 -54.01 -22.91
CA THR A 511 0.99 -53.48 -21.56
C THR A 511 2.05 -54.32 -20.87
N ALA A 512 3.14 -53.68 -20.44
CA ALA A 512 4.20 -54.29 -19.67
C ALA A 512 3.69 -54.68 -18.26
N PRO A 513 4.02 -55.88 -17.75
CA PRO A 513 3.68 -56.25 -16.38
C PRO A 513 4.39 -55.37 -15.34
N SER A 514 3.68 -55.00 -14.28
CA SER A 514 4.27 -54.26 -13.15
C SER A 514 5.21 -55.17 -12.36
N ALA A 515 6.43 -54.68 -12.10
CA ALA A 515 7.41 -55.39 -11.27
C ALA A 515 6.95 -55.49 -9.80
N ASP A 516 7.36 -56.56 -9.11
CA ASP A 516 7.09 -56.73 -7.68
C ASP A 516 7.68 -55.57 -6.88
N GLY A 517 6.84 -54.93 -6.05
CA GLY A 517 7.25 -53.82 -5.20
C GLY A 517 7.29 -52.44 -5.89
N LEU A 518 6.94 -52.33 -7.17
CA LEU A 518 6.86 -51.06 -7.91
C LEU A 518 6.09 -49.98 -7.15
N ASP A 519 4.88 -50.31 -6.70
CA ASP A 519 4.01 -49.34 -6.02
C ASP A 519 4.65 -48.75 -4.75
N ARG A 520 5.27 -49.61 -3.93
CA ARG A 520 5.96 -49.18 -2.71
C ARG A 520 7.15 -48.26 -3.05
N TRP A 521 7.91 -48.62 -4.07
CA TRP A 521 9.11 -47.87 -4.49
C TRP A 521 8.76 -46.49 -5.04
N VAL A 522 7.79 -46.41 -5.96
CA VAL A 522 7.37 -45.14 -6.57
C VAL A 522 6.70 -44.23 -5.54
N ARG A 523 5.85 -44.76 -4.64
CA ARG A 523 5.22 -43.95 -3.59
C ARG A 523 6.23 -43.39 -2.59
N ALA A 524 7.25 -44.16 -2.21
CA ALA A 524 8.32 -43.66 -1.34
C ALA A 524 9.10 -42.51 -2.00
N ASP A 525 9.54 -42.69 -3.26
CA ASP A 525 10.22 -41.63 -4.03
C ASP A 525 9.35 -40.38 -4.19
N LEU A 526 8.06 -40.55 -4.44
CA LEU A 526 7.10 -39.47 -4.58
C LEU A 526 6.92 -38.68 -3.27
N VAL A 527 6.87 -39.34 -2.11
CA VAL A 527 6.80 -38.67 -0.80
C VAL A 527 8.07 -37.87 -0.55
N ASP A 528 9.25 -38.45 -0.82
CA ASP A 528 10.53 -37.74 -0.68
C ASP A 528 10.61 -36.51 -1.59
N LEU A 529 10.10 -36.60 -2.82
CA LEU A 529 9.97 -35.45 -3.72
C LEU A 529 8.98 -34.42 -3.19
N ALA A 530 7.82 -34.87 -2.72
CA ALA A 530 6.78 -33.98 -2.20
C ALA A 530 7.28 -33.19 -0.98
N ASP A 531 8.15 -33.76 -0.15
CA ASP A 531 8.78 -33.07 0.97
C ASP A 531 9.78 -32.01 0.53
N ARG A 532 10.65 -32.34 -0.43
CA ARG A 532 11.55 -31.33 -1.05
C ARG A 532 10.80 -30.17 -1.67
N VAL A 533 9.68 -30.45 -2.34
CA VAL A 533 8.83 -29.42 -2.97
C VAL A 533 8.07 -28.62 -1.92
N ARG A 534 7.52 -29.27 -0.89
CA ARG A 534 6.80 -28.65 0.23
C ARG A 534 7.65 -27.61 0.97
N ASP A 535 8.95 -27.87 1.13
CA ASP A 535 9.88 -27.01 1.85
C ASP A 535 10.38 -25.79 1.06
N ARG A 536 9.99 -25.66 -0.21
CA ARG A 536 10.25 -24.46 -1.01
C ARG A 536 9.51 -23.25 -0.44
N ARG A 537 10.24 -22.16 -0.28
CA ARG A 537 9.78 -20.91 0.32
C ARG A 537 10.23 -19.72 -0.52
N VAL A 538 9.37 -18.71 -0.59
CA VAL A 538 9.68 -17.38 -1.15
C VAL A 538 9.39 -16.35 -0.07
N THR A 539 10.23 -15.32 -0.03
CA THR A 539 10.15 -14.21 0.92
C THR A 539 9.97 -12.91 0.13
N ALA A 540 8.90 -12.17 0.44
CA ALA A 540 8.69 -10.83 -0.09
C ALA A 540 8.64 -9.81 1.05
N SER A 541 9.01 -8.56 0.77
CA SER A 541 8.76 -7.46 1.70
C SER A 541 7.25 -7.33 1.91
N ALA A 542 6.82 -7.15 3.16
CA ALA A 542 5.43 -6.91 3.47
C ALA A 542 4.88 -5.66 2.76
N ARG A 543 5.73 -4.65 2.47
CA ARG A 543 5.33 -3.44 1.72
C ARG A 543 4.92 -3.73 0.29
N ARG A 544 5.71 -4.49 -0.46
CA ARG A 544 5.30 -4.95 -1.80
C ARG A 544 4.02 -5.78 -1.78
N VAL A 545 3.78 -6.55 -0.72
CA VAL A 545 2.52 -7.29 -0.55
C VAL A 545 1.36 -6.34 -0.25
N ALA A 546 1.56 -5.33 0.61
CA ALA A 546 0.59 -4.28 0.92
C ALA A 546 0.21 -3.45 -0.32
N ALA A 547 1.20 -3.12 -1.16
CA ALA A 547 1.03 -2.40 -2.42
C ALA A 547 0.38 -3.23 -3.55
N GLY A 548 0.14 -4.54 -3.34
CA GLY A 548 -0.33 -5.43 -4.41
C GLY A 548 0.72 -5.80 -5.47
N GLU A 549 1.99 -5.41 -5.28
CA GLU A 549 3.11 -5.62 -6.22
C GLU A 549 3.78 -7.00 -6.11
N ALA A 550 3.40 -7.81 -5.14
CA ALA A 550 3.96 -9.14 -4.91
C ALA A 550 2.89 -10.24 -4.98
N ASN A 551 3.02 -11.13 -5.97
CA ASN A 551 2.21 -12.33 -6.10
C ASN A 551 3.02 -13.56 -5.70
N LEU A 552 3.00 -13.88 -4.40
CA LEU A 552 3.80 -14.97 -3.83
C LEU A 552 3.51 -16.34 -4.47
N ALA A 553 2.29 -16.60 -4.96
CA ALA A 553 1.98 -17.83 -5.67
C ALA A 553 2.65 -17.90 -7.06
N ALA A 554 2.69 -16.78 -7.78
CA ALA A 554 3.37 -16.68 -9.07
C ALA A 554 4.89 -16.83 -8.89
N GLU A 555 5.47 -16.19 -7.87
CA GLU A 555 6.90 -16.30 -7.55
C GLU A 555 7.29 -17.75 -7.17
N LEU A 556 6.47 -18.44 -6.36
CA LEU A 556 6.68 -19.87 -6.05
C LEU A 556 6.56 -20.77 -7.30
N ALA A 557 5.62 -20.48 -8.20
CA ALA A 557 5.48 -21.23 -9.44
C ALA A 557 6.68 -21.01 -10.37
N ALA A 558 7.22 -19.80 -10.42
CA ALA A 558 8.43 -19.48 -11.17
C ALA A 558 9.67 -20.21 -10.60
N ASP A 559 9.84 -20.23 -9.27
CA ASP A 559 10.90 -20.99 -8.58
C ASP A 559 10.87 -22.48 -8.96
N LEU A 560 9.69 -23.10 -8.86
CA LEU A 560 9.52 -24.52 -9.21
C LEU A 560 9.74 -24.80 -10.70
N ARG A 561 9.38 -23.87 -11.60
CA ARG A 561 9.63 -24.02 -13.03
C ARG A 561 11.11 -23.95 -13.36
N ALA A 562 11.86 -23.06 -12.69
CA ALA A 562 13.31 -22.94 -12.87
C ALA A 562 14.01 -24.25 -12.51
N ASP A 563 13.61 -24.88 -11.40
CA ASP A 563 14.21 -26.12 -10.90
C ASP A 563 13.48 -27.40 -11.38
N ARG A 564 12.49 -27.30 -12.27
CA ARG A 564 11.64 -28.44 -12.68
C ARG A 564 12.47 -29.60 -13.21
N ARG A 565 13.52 -29.33 -13.99
CA ARG A 565 14.38 -30.39 -14.57
C ARG A 565 15.06 -31.23 -13.50
N ASP A 566 15.59 -30.58 -12.47
CA ASP A 566 16.29 -31.23 -11.37
C ASP A 566 15.31 -31.95 -10.41
N LEU A 567 14.14 -31.34 -10.18
CA LEU A 567 13.08 -31.95 -9.37
C LEU A 567 12.48 -33.19 -10.04
N VAL A 568 12.25 -33.15 -11.36
CA VAL A 568 11.85 -34.35 -12.14
C VAL A 568 12.96 -35.39 -12.07
N GLY A 569 14.23 -34.98 -12.23
CA GLY A 569 15.38 -35.87 -12.07
C GLY A 569 15.41 -37.00 -13.09
N ALA A 570 15.02 -36.71 -14.34
CA ALA A 570 15.03 -37.70 -15.41
C ALA A 570 16.47 -38.08 -15.80
N PRO A 571 16.83 -39.37 -15.82
CA PRO A 571 18.16 -39.82 -16.25
C PRO A 571 18.36 -39.62 -17.76
N THR A 572 19.59 -39.86 -18.23
CA THR A 572 19.89 -39.85 -19.67
C THR A 572 19.25 -41.03 -20.42
N ALA A 573 19.07 -42.15 -19.73
CA ALA A 573 18.29 -43.31 -20.13
C ALA A 573 17.58 -43.88 -18.88
N TYR A 574 16.33 -44.29 -19.02
CA TYR A 574 15.55 -44.88 -17.92
C TYR A 574 16.03 -46.29 -17.62
N ASP A 575 16.21 -46.61 -16.34
CA ASP A 575 16.61 -47.94 -15.86
C ASP A 575 15.40 -48.90 -15.86
N GLY A 576 14.95 -49.27 -17.06
CA GLY A 576 13.73 -50.03 -17.34
C GLY A 576 12.42 -49.24 -17.23
N VAL A 577 11.29 -49.93 -17.46
CA VAL A 577 9.93 -49.33 -17.45
C VAL A 577 9.54 -48.86 -16.03
N ALA A 578 10.08 -49.50 -14.99
CA ALA A 578 9.87 -49.10 -13.61
C ALA A 578 10.41 -47.68 -13.35
N ASP A 579 11.63 -47.36 -13.78
CA ASP A 579 12.21 -46.03 -13.57
C ASP A 579 11.53 -44.96 -14.45
N ARG A 580 11.16 -45.31 -15.70
CA ARG A 580 10.29 -44.46 -16.54
C ARG A 580 8.99 -44.10 -15.82
N THR A 581 8.37 -45.08 -15.16
CA THR A 581 7.15 -44.88 -14.37
C THR A 581 7.39 -43.95 -13.18
N ARG A 582 8.48 -44.16 -12.42
CA ARG A 582 8.87 -43.28 -11.31
C ARG A 582 9.00 -41.83 -11.77
N VAL A 583 9.73 -41.59 -12.86
CA VAL A 583 9.94 -40.24 -13.40
C VAL A 583 8.66 -39.62 -13.95
N ALA A 584 7.80 -40.40 -14.62
CA ALA A 584 6.48 -39.94 -15.07
C ALA A 584 5.62 -39.48 -13.89
N VAL A 585 5.54 -40.27 -12.82
CA VAL A 585 4.80 -39.92 -11.59
C VAL A 585 5.35 -38.65 -10.94
N ARG A 586 6.68 -38.49 -10.85
CA ARG A 586 7.32 -37.25 -10.34
C ARG A 586 6.91 -36.03 -11.16
N ALA A 587 6.96 -36.14 -12.49
CA ALA A 587 6.64 -35.05 -13.37
C ALA A 587 5.15 -34.68 -13.31
N THR A 588 4.25 -35.66 -13.31
CA THR A 588 2.81 -35.43 -13.16
C THR A 588 2.47 -34.80 -11.80
N TYR A 589 3.18 -35.18 -10.72
CA TYR A 589 3.06 -34.51 -9.42
C TYR A 589 3.44 -33.03 -9.50
N LEU A 590 4.61 -32.71 -10.07
CA LEU A 590 5.08 -31.33 -10.21
C LEU A 590 4.14 -30.49 -11.07
N ASP A 591 3.61 -31.05 -12.17
CA ASP A 591 2.65 -30.36 -13.03
C ASP A 591 1.35 -30.04 -12.28
N ARG A 592 0.89 -30.93 -11.38
CA ARG A 592 -0.24 -30.65 -10.49
C ARG A 592 0.06 -29.55 -9.46
N VAL A 593 1.27 -29.51 -8.90
CA VAL A 593 1.69 -28.45 -7.98
C VAL A 593 1.69 -27.11 -8.71
N LEU A 594 2.32 -27.05 -9.89
CA LEU A 594 2.36 -25.85 -10.72
C LEU A 594 0.96 -25.39 -11.13
N ALA A 595 0.11 -26.29 -11.63
CA ALA A 595 -1.28 -25.95 -11.97
C ALA A 595 -2.07 -25.42 -10.76
N THR A 596 -1.77 -25.93 -9.55
CA THR A 596 -2.37 -25.40 -8.33
C THR A 596 -1.85 -24.00 -8.03
N LEU A 597 -0.54 -23.77 -8.05
CA LEU A 597 0.04 -22.45 -7.81
C LEU A 597 -0.40 -21.41 -8.84
N ASP A 598 -0.52 -21.77 -10.12
CA ASP A 598 -1.02 -20.88 -11.19
C ASP A 598 -2.46 -20.45 -10.95
N ARG A 599 -3.33 -21.40 -10.56
CA ARG A 599 -4.71 -21.04 -10.15
C ARG A 599 -4.71 -20.08 -8.97
N ARG A 600 -3.83 -20.28 -7.99
CA ARG A 600 -3.71 -19.37 -6.84
C ARG A 600 -3.18 -18.01 -7.26
N ALA A 601 -2.18 -17.96 -8.14
CA ALA A 601 -1.61 -16.72 -8.66
C ALA A 601 -2.68 -15.88 -9.36
N ASN A 602 -3.51 -16.50 -10.20
CA ASN A 602 -4.62 -15.81 -10.86
C ASN A 602 -5.67 -15.29 -9.87
N GLN A 603 -5.98 -16.07 -8.82
CA GLN A 603 -6.89 -15.64 -7.76
C GLN A 603 -6.32 -14.50 -6.90
N THR A 604 -5.02 -14.53 -6.60
CA THR A 604 -4.32 -13.45 -5.89
C THR A 604 -4.31 -12.17 -6.72
N ALA A 605 -4.03 -12.25 -8.02
CA ALA A 605 -4.10 -11.10 -8.92
C ALA A 605 -5.51 -10.48 -8.91
N ALA A 606 -6.56 -11.30 -9.11
CA ALA A 606 -7.93 -10.81 -9.08
C ALA A 606 -8.34 -10.20 -7.72
N ALA A 607 -7.85 -10.75 -6.61
CA ALA A 607 -8.13 -10.22 -5.27
C ALA A 607 -7.38 -8.91 -4.99
N SER A 608 -6.13 -8.78 -5.43
CA SER A 608 -5.36 -7.54 -5.36
C SER A 608 -6.00 -6.45 -6.21
N ASP A 609 -6.40 -6.77 -7.44
CA ASP A 609 -7.10 -5.84 -8.33
C ASP A 609 -8.44 -5.38 -7.71
N ALA A 610 -9.19 -6.29 -7.09
CA ALA A 610 -10.44 -5.95 -6.41
C ALA A 610 -10.21 -5.04 -5.19
N ALA A 611 -9.17 -5.31 -4.39
CA ALA A 611 -8.83 -4.47 -3.23
C ALA A 611 -8.38 -3.07 -3.65
N ASP A 612 -7.59 -2.98 -4.71
CA ASP A 612 -7.11 -1.73 -5.28
C ASP A 612 -8.25 -0.93 -5.92
N ASN A 613 -9.20 -1.59 -6.59
CA ASN A 613 -10.42 -0.93 -7.09
C ASN A 613 -11.31 -0.45 -5.94
N ALA A 614 -11.48 -1.24 -4.88
CA ALA A 614 -12.25 -0.82 -3.71
C ALA A 614 -11.63 0.39 -3.00
N SER A 615 -10.30 0.45 -2.94
CA SER A 615 -9.55 1.61 -2.45
C SER A 615 -9.85 2.85 -3.30
N ARG A 616 -9.82 2.73 -4.64
CA ARG A 616 -10.18 3.83 -5.56
C ARG A 616 -11.65 4.25 -5.47
N ASP A 617 -12.57 3.29 -5.36
CA ASP A 617 -14.01 3.56 -5.26
C ASP A 617 -14.39 4.24 -3.93
N ALA A 618 -13.55 4.08 -2.90
CA ALA A 618 -13.65 4.78 -1.63
C ALA A 618 -12.88 6.13 -1.63
N ASP A 619 -12.43 6.61 -2.78
CA ASP A 619 -11.61 7.82 -2.97
C ASP A 619 -10.25 7.82 -2.24
N LEU A 620 -9.72 6.63 -1.91
CA LEU A 620 -8.47 6.44 -1.15
C LEU A 620 -7.21 6.29 -2.04
N GLY A 621 -7.37 6.41 -3.36
CA GLY A 621 -6.29 6.15 -4.32
C GLY A 621 -5.90 4.67 -4.42
N SER A 622 -4.76 4.38 -5.06
CA SER A 622 -4.25 3.01 -5.20
C SER A 622 -3.41 2.58 -4.00
N LEU A 623 -3.36 1.27 -3.71
CA LEU A 623 -2.56 0.73 -2.61
C LEU A 623 -1.06 1.01 -2.80
N SER A 624 -0.59 1.04 -4.05
CA SER A 624 0.78 1.42 -4.40
C SER A 624 1.07 2.90 -4.18
N ASP A 625 0.10 3.78 -4.41
CA ASP A 625 0.26 5.22 -4.17
C ASP A 625 0.39 5.51 -2.67
N ALA A 626 -0.38 4.80 -1.82
CA ALA A 626 -0.26 4.94 -0.37
C ALA A 626 1.14 4.55 0.15
N VAL A 627 1.71 3.44 -0.35
CA VAL A 627 3.09 3.04 0.00
C VAL A 627 4.11 4.06 -0.51
N ARG A 628 3.91 4.58 -1.73
CA ARG A 628 4.80 5.59 -2.32
C ARG A 628 4.72 6.94 -1.60
N ALA A 629 3.53 7.36 -1.17
CA ALA A 629 3.31 8.58 -0.41
C ALA A 629 4.10 8.55 0.91
N GLU A 630 4.10 7.41 1.61
CA GLU A 630 4.91 7.23 2.81
C GLU A 630 6.42 7.25 2.52
N GLU A 631 6.86 6.70 1.38
CA GLU A 631 8.27 6.78 0.98
C GLU A 631 8.73 8.23 0.74
N VAL A 632 7.87 9.01 0.09
CA VAL A 632 8.07 10.45 -0.15
C VAL A 632 8.06 11.22 1.17
N ALA A 633 7.05 11.02 2.02
CA ALA A 633 6.93 11.67 3.32
C ALA A 633 8.18 11.44 4.18
N ARG A 634 8.66 10.20 4.23
CA ARG A 634 9.89 9.87 4.96
C ARG A 634 11.12 10.59 4.40
N ALA A 635 11.24 10.67 3.07
CA ALA A 635 12.35 11.36 2.42
C ALA A 635 12.31 12.87 2.74
N ALA A 636 11.14 13.50 2.63
CA ALA A 636 10.93 14.91 2.96
C ALA A 636 11.32 15.23 4.41
N LEU A 637 10.99 14.36 5.36
CA LEU A 637 11.42 14.50 6.76
C LEU A 637 12.91 14.26 6.99
N GLY A 638 13.57 13.46 6.14
CA GLY A 638 15.01 13.25 6.17
C GLY A 638 15.78 14.52 5.81
N ASP A 639 15.40 15.14 4.70
CA ASP A 639 15.99 16.40 4.22
C ASP A 639 15.69 17.56 5.18
N SER A 640 14.46 17.64 5.68
CA SER A 640 14.04 18.67 6.63
C SER A 640 14.83 18.65 7.96
N ARG A 641 15.25 17.47 8.43
CA ARG A 641 16.09 17.35 9.64
C ARG A 641 17.53 17.80 9.40
N ALA A 642 18.05 17.62 8.18
CA ALA A 642 19.36 18.11 7.79
C ALA A 642 19.39 19.65 7.70
N ASP A 643 18.32 20.26 7.16
CA ASP A 643 18.17 21.71 7.11
C ASP A 643 17.91 22.33 8.50
N GLY A 644 17.17 21.64 9.37
CA GLY A 644 16.96 22.06 10.77
C GLY A 644 18.24 22.08 11.62
N ALA A 645 19.19 21.16 11.36
CA ALA A 645 20.53 21.19 11.97
C ALA A 645 21.41 22.33 11.43
N SER A 646 21.08 22.82 10.23
CA SER A 646 21.69 23.97 9.55
C SER A 646 20.97 25.29 9.85
N GLY A 647 19.89 25.24 10.63
CA GLY A 647 18.96 26.34 10.86
C GLY A 647 19.69 27.61 11.29
N THR A 648 19.56 28.63 10.45
CA THR A 648 20.06 30.01 10.56
C THR A 648 20.34 30.43 11.99
N GLY A 649 21.53 30.09 12.48
CA GLY A 649 21.97 30.44 13.81
C GLY A 649 22.07 31.95 13.93
N ASN A 650 21.07 32.59 14.53
CA ASN A 650 21.18 33.89 15.16
C ASN A 650 21.84 35.02 14.33
N GLU A 651 21.68 35.05 13.00
CA GLU A 651 22.34 36.08 12.18
C GLU A 651 21.82 37.50 12.45
N SER A 652 20.61 37.65 13.02
CA SER A 652 19.94 38.95 13.24
C SER A 652 19.74 39.35 14.70
N GLY A 653 20.15 38.53 15.68
CA GLY A 653 20.00 38.83 17.12
C GLY A 653 18.55 38.87 17.65
N VAL A 654 17.54 38.51 16.82
CA VAL A 654 16.12 38.45 17.20
C VAL A 654 15.67 37.00 17.25
N ARG A 655 15.07 36.59 18.38
CA ARG A 655 14.44 35.29 18.56
C ARG A 655 12.93 35.41 18.34
N PHE A 656 12.38 34.56 17.49
CA PHE A 656 10.94 34.40 17.28
C PHE A 656 10.45 33.25 18.15
N VAL A 657 9.43 33.49 18.98
CA VAL A 657 8.88 32.49 19.90
C VAL A 657 7.38 32.37 19.64
N PRO A 658 6.91 31.23 19.07
CA PRO A 658 5.48 30.97 18.93
C PRO A 658 4.83 30.75 20.31
N ASP A 659 3.55 31.09 20.40
CA ASP A 659 2.65 30.98 21.55
C ASP A 659 1.24 30.71 20.99
N ALA A 660 0.86 29.44 20.98
CA ALA A 660 -0.38 28.96 20.38
C ALA A 660 -1.47 28.77 21.45
N ASP A 661 -2.69 29.18 21.14
CA ASP A 661 -3.87 28.98 21.99
C ASP A 661 -5.01 28.32 21.18
N PRO A 662 -5.42 27.08 21.52
CA PRO A 662 -4.86 26.24 22.58
C PRO A 662 -3.47 25.69 22.22
N MET A 663 -2.64 25.47 23.25
CA MET A 663 -1.27 24.94 23.11
C MET A 663 -1.21 23.50 22.56
N TYR A 664 -2.32 22.77 22.62
CA TYR A 664 -2.50 21.43 22.07
C TYR A 664 -3.87 21.35 21.42
N LEU A 665 -3.90 20.94 20.15
CA LEU A 665 -5.14 20.81 19.39
C LEU A 665 -5.80 19.48 19.78
N SER A 666 -6.76 19.53 20.70
CA SER A 666 -7.52 18.38 21.19
C SER A 666 -8.68 18.00 20.26
N LEU A 667 -8.97 16.70 20.16
CA LEU A 667 -10.19 16.20 19.51
C LEU A 667 -11.47 16.53 20.29
N GLY A 668 -11.34 16.65 21.62
CA GLY A 668 -12.43 17.07 22.49
C GLY A 668 -12.70 18.55 22.37
N GLY A 669 -13.99 18.92 22.44
CA GLY A 669 -14.41 20.30 22.40
C GLY A 669 -14.05 21.10 23.66
N LEU A 670 -13.67 22.36 23.46
CA LEU A 670 -13.41 23.35 24.51
C LEU A 670 -14.61 24.28 24.66
N ASP A 671 -14.98 24.63 25.89
CA ASP A 671 -16.05 25.63 26.10
C ASP A 671 -15.63 26.96 25.47
N GLY A 672 -16.48 27.56 24.63
CA GLY A 672 -16.21 28.87 24.03
C GLY A 672 -15.94 29.97 25.07
N ALA A 673 -16.45 29.83 26.31
CA ALA A 673 -16.12 30.74 27.41
C ALA A 673 -14.67 30.59 27.92
N SER A 674 -14.04 29.44 27.67
CA SER A 674 -12.64 29.16 28.02
C SER A 674 -11.63 29.61 26.98
N VAL A 675 -12.10 29.96 25.77
CA VAL A 675 -11.27 30.40 24.64
C VAL A 675 -11.55 31.88 24.34
N PRO A 676 -10.65 32.82 24.73
CA PRO A 676 -10.96 34.26 24.74
C PRO A 676 -11.35 34.88 23.40
N THR A 677 -10.83 34.34 22.29
CA THR A 677 -11.00 34.87 20.93
C THR A 677 -12.16 34.21 20.18
N VAL A 678 -12.94 33.38 20.86
CA VAL A 678 -14.07 32.62 20.31
C VAL A 678 -15.38 33.11 20.96
N ALA A 679 -16.51 32.91 20.27
CA ALA A 679 -17.81 33.23 20.83
C ALA A 679 -18.06 32.44 22.13
N ARG A 680 -18.43 33.14 23.20
CA ARG A 680 -18.65 32.54 24.53
C ARG A 680 -19.75 31.48 24.58
N GLY A 681 -20.68 31.50 23.62
CA GLY A 681 -21.73 30.50 23.52
C GLY A 681 -21.28 29.41 22.55
N GLY A 682 -21.09 28.19 23.05
CA GLY A 682 -20.76 27.05 22.19
C GLY A 682 -19.58 26.20 22.66
N THR A 683 -19.23 25.23 21.83
CA THR A 683 -18.08 24.33 22.02
C THR A 683 -17.14 24.49 20.85
N TYR A 684 -15.93 25.00 21.09
CA TYR A 684 -14.85 25.18 20.13
C TYR A 684 -14.06 23.89 19.91
N HIS A 685 -13.93 23.42 18.66
CA HIS A 685 -13.15 22.23 18.32
C HIS A 685 -11.82 22.61 17.65
N PRO A 686 -10.67 22.53 18.36
CA PRO A 686 -9.38 22.91 17.78
C PRO A 686 -8.83 21.89 16.77
N LEU A 687 -9.20 20.61 16.93
CA LEU A 687 -8.88 19.55 15.98
C LEU A 687 -10.12 18.69 15.70
N ALA A 688 -10.34 18.41 14.43
CA ALA A 688 -11.25 17.39 13.96
C ALA A 688 -10.44 16.29 13.25
N ALA A 689 -10.80 15.04 13.52
CA ALA A 689 -10.23 13.88 12.85
C ALA A 689 -11.32 12.89 12.44
N ARG A 690 -11.06 12.21 11.33
CA ARG A 690 -11.80 11.04 10.86
C ARG A 690 -10.81 9.97 10.45
N ASN A 691 -11.09 8.75 10.86
CA ASN A 691 -10.31 7.58 10.49
C ASN A 691 -11.25 6.48 10.01
N THR A 692 -11.10 6.07 8.75
CA THR A 692 -11.92 5.04 8.12
C THR A 692 -11.10 3.78 7.90
N ASN A 693 -11.46 2.67 8.54
CA ASN A 693 -10.88 1.34 8.30
C ASN A 693 -11.68 0.57 7.25
N LEU A 694 -11.03 0.21 6.14
CA LEU A 694 -11.69 -0.42 5.00
C LEU A 694 -12.14 -1.87 5.28
N PHE A 695 -11.38 -2.63 6.08
CA PHE A 695 -11.62 -4.06 6.30
C PHE A 695 -11.80 -4.42 7.79
N THR A 696 -12.89 -3.96 8.42
CA THR A 696 -13.26 -4.25 9.82
C THR A 696 -14.12 -5.52 9.98
N LEU A 697 -14.16 -6.04 11.21
CA LEU A 697 -14.97 -7.22 11.58
C LEU A 697 -16.28 -6.93 12.34
N PRO A 698 -17.28 -7.84 12.24
CA PRO A 698 -17.44 -8.86 11.21
C PRO A 698 -18.31 -8.26 10.12
N TYR A 699 -17.71 -7.29 9.40
CA TYR A 699 -18.25 -6.59 8.24
C TYR A 699 -19.43 -5.68 8.61
N GLY A 700 -19.13 -4.45 9.01
CA GLY A 700 -20.11 -3.38 9.24
C GLY A 700 -20.74 -2.87 7.93
N ASP A 701 -21.67 -1.92 8.02
CA ASP A 701 -22.53 -1.47 6.91
C ASP A 701 -21.78 -1.03 5.64
N ALA A 702 -20.51 -0.62 5.75
CA ALA A 702 -19.64 -0.26 4.60
C ALA A 702 -19.06 -1.47 3.84
N ALA A 703 -19.07 -2.67 4.42
CA ALA A 703 -18.50 -3.88 3.83
C ALA A 703 -19.49 -4.67 2.96
N ASP A 704 -20.78 -4.31 2.97
CA ASP A 704 -21.83 -4.97 2.17
C ASP A 704 -21.62 -4.78 0.65
N THR A 705 -20.80 -3.79 0.21
CA THR A 705 -20.55 -3.49 -1.21
C THR A 705 -19.19 -4.02 -1.70
N VAL A 706 -18.19 -4.09 -0.82
CA VAL A 706 -16.77 -4.30 -1.21
C VAL A 706 -16.40 -5.79 -1.34
N LEU A 707 -17.13 -6.69 -0.67
CA LEU A 707 -16.72 -8.09 -0.49
C LEU A 707 -17.58 -9.12 -1.24
N GLU A 708 -18.67 -8.70 -1.91
CA GLU A 708 -19.54 -9.57 -2.71
C GLU A 708 -18.80 -10.36 -3.81
N PRO A 709 -17.82 -9.79 -4.55
CA PRO A 709 -17.08 -10.53 -5.57
C PRO A 709 -16.18 -11.63 -5.02
N VAL A 710 -15.71 -11.50 -3.77
CA VAL A 710 -14.70 -12.39 -3.15
C VAL A 710 -15.33 -13.49 -2.30
N PHE A 711 -16.43 -13.19 -1.59
CA PHE A 711 -17.05 -14.13 -0.64
C PHE A 711 -18.44 -14.63 -1.08
N GLY A 712 -19.01 -14.06 -2.15
CA GLY A 712 -20.33 -14.39 -2.66
C GLY A 712 -21.49 -13.89 -1.78
N SER A 713 -22.70 -13.90 -2.35
CA SER A 713 -23.95 -13.33 -1.79
C SER A 713 -24.48 -13.95 -0.49
N ASN A 714 -23.73 -14.84 0.18
CA ASN A 714 -24.21 -15.59 1.34
C ASN A 714 -23.43 -15.24 2.62
N ARG A 715 -24.01 -14.32 3.40
CA ARG A 715 -23.66 -13.83 4.76
C ARG A 715 -23.29 -14.93 5.79
N ARG A 716 -22.12 -15.56 5.66
CA ARG A 716 -21.59 -16.60 6.57
C ARG A 716 -20.11 -16.37 6.86
N VAL A 717 -19.68 -16.67 8.08
CA VAL A 717 -18.29 -16.53 8.52
C VAL A 717 -17.56 -17.88 8.56
N PRO A 718 -16.24 -17.93 8.31
CA PRO A 718 -15.45 -19.16 8.45
C PRO A 718 -15.52 -19.72 9.87
N LEU A 719 -15.49 -21.05 9.99
CA LEU A 719 -15.57 -21.77 11.28
C LEU A 719 -14.58 -21.24 12.34
N ARG A 720 -13.35 -20.91 11.93
CA ARG A 720 -12.33 -20.33 12.81
C ARG A 720 -12.77 -18.99 13.42
N VAL A 721 -13.48 -18.15 12.67
CA VAL A 721 -13.97 -16.84 13.13
C VAL A 721 -15.04 -17.04 14.20
N ALA A 722 -16.03 -17.87 13.90
CA ALA A 722 -17.11 -18.17 14.84
C ALA A 722 -16.62 -18.84 16.13
N ALA A 723 -15.64 -19.76 16.04
CA ALA A 723 -15.01 -20.37 17.21
C ALA A 723 -14.32 -19.34 18.11
N ARG A 724 -13.66 -18.32 17.54
CA ARG A 724 -13.01 -17.27 18.34
C ARG A 724 -14.01 -16.29 18.94
N ALA A 725 -15.08 -15.96 18.22
CA ALA A 725 -16.20 -15.19 18.77
C ALA A 725 -16.88 -15.93 19.94
N LEU A 726 -17.00 -17.25 19.84
CA LEU A 726 -17.50 -18.11 20.91
C LEU A 726 -16.60 -18.08 22.15
N LEU A 727 -15.27 -18.28 21.99
CA LEU A 727 -14.31 -18.18 23.10
C LEU A 727 -14.30 -16.79 23.77
N ALA A 728 -14.53 -15.74 22.99
CA ALA A 728 -14.65 -14.38 23.52
C ALA A 728 -15.91 -14.24 24.40
N ALA A 729 -17.05 -14.76 23.95
CA ALA A 729 -18.30 -14.77 24.71
C ALA A 729 -18.20 -15.63 25.98
N ASP A 730 -17.60 -16.82 25.89
CA ASP A 730 -17.36 -17.71 27.04
C ASP A 730 -16.51 -17.03 28.11
N SER A 731 -15.45 -16.33 27.68
CA SER A 731 -14.62 -15.56 28.61
C SER A 731 -15.43 -14.48 29.33
N VAL A 732 -16.20 -13.66 28.60
CA VAL A 732 -17.00 -12.60 29.24
C VAL A 732 -18.07 -13.16 30.18
N LEU A 733 -18.73 -14.27 29.81
CA LEU A 733 -19.72 -14.93 30.67
C LEU A 733 -19.11 -15.54 31.93
N ALA A 734 -17.95 -16.20 31.82
CA ALA A 734 -17.24 -16.75 32.97
C ALA A 734 -16.91 -15.66 34.01
N ASN A 735 -16.54 -14.47 33.53
CA ASN A 735 -16.13 -13.35 34.39
C ASN A 735 -17.28 -12.51 34.94
N THR A 736 -18.42 -12.52 34.27
CA THR A 736 -19.65 -11.86 34.74
C THR A 736 -20.53 -12.82 35.53
N ASN A 737 -20.03 -14.01 35.90
CA ASN A 737 -20.79 -15.09 36.55
C ASN A 737 -22.11 -15.43 35.80
N GLY A 738 -22.13 -15.28 34.47
CA GLY A 738 -23.29 -15.56 33.64
C GLY A 738 -24.48 -14.61 33.81
N THR A 739 -24.29 -13.44 34.44
CA THR A 739 -25.38 -12.48 34.71
C THR A 739 -26.00 -11.86 33.46
N ASN A 740 -25.30 -11.87 32.32
CA ASN A 740 -25.83 -11.37 31.06
C ASN A 740 -26.58 -12.48 30.29
N GLU A 741 -27.87 -12.66 30.61
CA GLU A 741 -28.73 -13.67 29.98
C GLU A 741 -28.81 -13.53 28.45
N THR A 742 -28.73 -12.31 27.93
CA THR A 742 -28.76 -12.06 26.47
C THR A 742 -27.48 -12.55 25.80
N LEU A 743 -26.32 -12.34 26.44
CA LEU A 743 -25.05 -12.86 25.96
C LEU A 743 -25.01 -14.39 26.06
N ALA A 744 -25.54 -14.97 27.15
CA ALA A 744 -25.64 -16.41 27.32
C ALA A 744 -26.47 -17.07 26.20
N ASP A 745 -27.68 -16.56 25.90
CA ASP A 745 -28.51 -17.08 24.81
C ASP A 745 -27.83 -16.93 23.43
N ARG A 746 -27.13 -15.81 23.18
CA ARG A 746 -26.40 -15.61 21.92
C ARG A 746 -25.18 -16.54 21.82
N ARG A 747 -24.44 -16.72 22.91
CA ARG A 747 -23.32 -17.67 23.01
C ARG A 747 -23.78 -19.09 22.75
N ASP A 748 -24.84 -19.56 23.40
CA ASP A 748 -25.35 -20.93 23.25
C ASP A 748 -25.80 -21.21 21.81
N ARG A 749 -26.44 -20.21 21.16
CA ARG A 749 -26.82 -20.30 19.74
C ARG A 749 -25.60 -20.35 18.83
N LEU A 750 -24.56 -19.58 19.12
CA LEU A 750 -23.30 -19.59 18.38
C LEU A 750 -22.56 -20.92 18.58
N GLU A 751 -22.49 -21.42 19.80
CA GLU A 751 -21.92 -22.72 20.16
C GLU A 751 -22.59 -23.85 19.40
N THR A 752 -23.91 -23.90 19.42
CA THR A 752 -24.68 -24.92 18.67
C THR A 752 -24.44 -24.82 17.16
N ALA A 753 -24.17 -23.62 16.64
CA ALA A 753 -23.85 -23.42 15.23
C ALA A 753 -22.41 -23.85 14.90
N VAL A 754 -21.44 -23.54 15.77
CA VAL A 754 -20.04 -23.97 15.66
C VAL A 754 -19.93 -25.49 15.71
N ASP A 755 -20.60 -26.13 16.68
CA ASP A 755 -20.63 -27.59 16.84
C ASP A 755 -21.20 -28.28 15.60
N ARG A 756 -22.34 -27.80 15.08
CA ARG A 756 -22.91 -28.28 13.82
C ARG A 756 -21.99 -28.11 12.62
N SER A 757 -21.21 -27.03 12.57
CA SER A 757 -20.28 -26.76 11.48
C SER A 757 -18.99 -27.59 11.54
N VAL A 758 -18.71 -28.28 12.64
CA VAL A 758 -17.61 -29.25 12.77
C VAL A 758 -17.97 -30.62 12.20
N VAL A 759 -19.25 -31.03 12.26
CA VAL A 759 -19.73 -32.35 11.81
C VAL A 759 -19.29 -32.74 10.38
N PRO A 760 -19.31 -31.85 9.37
CA PRO A 760 -18.85 -32.20 8.03
C PRO A 760 -17.36 -32.57 7.99
N ALA A 761 -16.53 -31.90 8.80
CA ALA A 761 -15.11 -32.25 8.92
C ALA A 761 -14.95 -33.62 9.59
N GLU A 762 -15.66 -33.90 10.69
CA GLU A 762 -15.64 -35.24 11.32
C GLU A 762 -16.06 -36.34 10.35
N THR A 763 -17.08 -36.07 9.54
CA THR A 763 -17.57 -36.99 8.50
C THR A 763 -16.49 -37.22 7.45
N ALA A 764 -15.78 -36.18 7.02
CA ALA A 764 -14.66 -36.30 6.09
C ALA A 764 -13.48 -37.09 6.68
N ALA A 765 -13.20 -36.94 7.97
CA ALA A 765 -12.22 -37.79 8.66
C ALA A 765 -12.67 -39.26 8.70
N ARG A 766 -13.95 -39.54 8.98
CA ARG A 766 -14.51 -40.90 8.94
C ARG A 766 -14.36 -41.55 7.56
N HIS A 767 -14.62 -40.79 6.50
CA HIS A 767 -14.43 -41.26 5.12
C HIS A 767 -12.95 -41.50 4.81
N THR A 768 -12.08 -40.56 5.17
CA THR A 768 -10.63 -40.70 4.95
C THR A 768 -10.08 -41.94 5.67
N LEU A 769 -10.47 -42.18 6.92
CA LEU A 769 -10.10 -43.39 7.65
C LEU A 769 -10.71 -44.65 7.03
N ARG A 770 -11.92 -44.60 6.48
CA ARG A 770 -12.54 -45.74 5.79
C ARG A 770 -11.74 -46.15 4.56
N ASP A 771 -11.36 -45.16 3.77
CA ASP A 771 -10.88 -45.36 2.41
C ASP A 771 -9.38 -45.70 2.39
N HIS A 772 -8.65 -45.35 3.46
CA HIS A 772 -7.19 -45.48 3.53
C HIS A 772 -6.66 -46.29 4.71
N THR A 773 -7.53 -46.89 5.54
CA THR A 773 -7.10 -47.82 6.59
C THR A 773 -7.99 -49.07 6.65
N ASN A 774 -7.48 -50.13 7.27
CA ASN A 774 -8.22 -51.38 7.48
C ASN A 774 -9.04 -51.39 8.80
N HIS A 775 -9.27 -50.22 9.40
CA HIS A 775 -9.95 -50.11 10.70
C HIS A 775 -11.46 -50.36 10.57
N SER A 776 -12.01 -51.17 11.48
CA SER A 776 -13.46 -51.38 11.59
C SER A 776 -14.21 -50.08 11.88
N VAL A 777 -15.52 -50.07 11.67
CA VAL A 777 -16.37 -48.90 11.97
C VAL A 777 -16.20 -48.46 13.43
N THR A 778 -16.17 -49.41 14.37
CA THR A 778 -16.02 -49.13 15.80
C THR A 778 -14.63 -48.60 16.15
N GLU A 779 -13.57 -49.09 15.51
CA GLU A 779 -12.20 -48.57 15.72
C GLU A 779 -12.06 -47.15 15.19
N ARG A 780 -12.56 -46.87 13.98
CA ARG A 780 -12.56 -45.51 13.40
C ARG A 780 -13.30 -44.51 14.28
N GLN A 781 -14.43 -44.92 14.85
CA GLN A 781 -15.17 -44.07 15.79
C GLN A 781 -14.37 -43.80 17.07
N ARG A 782 -13.76 -44.82 17.68
CA ARG A 782 -12.91 -44.64 18.88
C ARG A 782 -11.69 -43.75 18.62
N ILE A 783 -11.08 -43.84 17.44
CA ILE A 783 -9.95 -42.99 17.04
C ILE A 783 -10.39 -41.53 17.03
N LEU A 784 -11.51 -41.22 16.38
CA LEU A 784 -12.03 -39.85 16.30
C LEU A 784 -12.48 -39.31 17.66
N GLU A 785 -13.16 -40.13 18.47
CA GLU A 785 -13.59 -39.76 19.82
C GLU A 785 -12.39 -39.42 20.72
N ARG A 786 -11.34 -40.25 20.72
CA ARG A 786 -10.11 -39.99 21.49
C ARG A 786 -9.34 -38.78 20.98
N SER A 787 -9.19 -38.66 19.66
CA SER A 787 -8.40 -37.59 19.06
C SER A 787 -9.08 -36.24 19.22
N LEU A 788 -10.37 -36.13 18.87
CA LEU A 788 -11.13 -34.88 18.97
C LEU A 788 -11.59 -34.56 20.39
N GLY A 789 -11.67 -35.57 21.27
CA GLY A 789 -11.94 -35.43 22.70
C GLY A 789 -10.78 -34.80 23.48
N ALA A 790 -9.59 -34.63 22.88
CA ALA A 790 -8.52 -33.83 23.47
C ALA A 790 -8.85 -32.32 23.55
N TRP A 791 -9.91 -31.88 22.87
CA TRP A 791 -10.45 -30.52 22.93
C TRP A 791 -11.86 -30.56 23.55
N ASP A 792 -11.94 -30.11 24.80
CA ASP A 792 -13.11 -30.26 25.67
C ASP A 792 -14.35 -29.46 25.20
N ASP A 793 -14.16 -28.36 24.46
CA ASP A 793 -15.26 -27.51 23.96
C ASP A 793 -15.32 -27.40 22.42
N PRO A 794 -16.51 -27.07 21.85
CA PRO A 794 -16.71 -26.96 20.41
C PRO A 794 -15.79 -25.93 19.73
N ALA A 795 -15.41 -24.86 20.43
CA ALA A 795 -14.58 -23.81 19.86
C ALA A 795 -13.13 -24.27 19.67
N HIS A 796 -12.53 -24.90 20.66
CA HIS A 796 -11.17 -25.46 20.55
C HIS A 796 -11.10 -26.60 19.54
N ARG A 797 -12.15 -27.44 19.45
CA ARG A 797 -12.24 -28.49 18.42
C ARG A 797 -12.32 -27.89 17.01
N ALA A 798 -13.14 -26.86 16.82
CA ALA A 798 -13.22 -26.10 15.57
C ALA A 798 -11.87 -25.45 15.20
N LEU A 799 -11.14 -24.91 16.18
CA LEU A 799 -9.79 -24.37 15.96
C LEU A 799 -8.79 -25.45 15.57
N ALA A 800 -8.84 -26.62 16.21
CA ALA A 800 -7.98 -27.77 15.91
C ALA A 800 -8.19 -28.32 14.49
N ILE A 801 -9.44 -28.34 14.03
CA ILE A 801 -9.77 -28.71 12.65
C ILE A 801 -9.26 -27.66 11.65
N THR A 802 -9.37 -26.37 11.99
CA THR A 802 -8.98 -25.30 11.06
C THR A 802 -7.47 -25.01 11.04
N ASN A 803 -6.72 -25.37 12.09
CA ASN A 803 -5.26 -25.20 12.17
C ASN A 803 -4.45 -26.47 11.82
N GLY A 804 -5.13 -27.60 11.57
CA GLY A 804 -4.52 -28.87 11.18
C GLY A 804 -4.10 -29.78 12.35
N SER A 805 -4.18 -29.32 13.60
CA SER A 805 -3.79 -30.15 14.76
C SER A 805 -4.70 -31.37 14.93
N ALA A 806 -5.97 -31.27 14.54
CA ALA A 806 -6.88 -32.42 14.52
C ALA A 806 -6.46 -33.48 13.49
N ALA A 807 -5.98 -33.08 12.31
CA ALA A 807 -5.55 -34.01 11.27
C ALA A 807 -4.35 -34.84 11.74
N ARG A 808 -3.37 -34.17 12.36
CA ARG A 808 -2.21 -34.83 12.98
C ARG A 808 -2.61 -35.77 14.11
N ALA A 809 -3.44 -35.31 15.05
CA ALA A 809 -3.88 -36.13 16.17
C ALA A 809 -4.57 -37.42 15.70
N ILE A 810 -5.47 -37.31 14.71
CA ILE A 810 -6.17 -38.46 14.12
C ILE A 810 -5.20 -39.40 13.40
N ALA A 811 -4.25 -38.87 12.63
CA ALA A 811 -3.28 -39.69 11.90
C ALA A 811 -2.35 -40.47 12.84
N VAL A 812 -1.85 -39.83 13.90
CA VAL A 812 -0.99 -40.43 14.92
C VAL A 812 -1.73 -41.48 15.76
N GLU A 813 -3.03 -41.30 16.00
CA GLU A 813 -3.85 -42.31 16.70
C GLU A 813 -4.22 -43.48 15.77
N ALA A 814 -4.40 -43.22 14.47
CA ALA A 814 -4.81 -44.23 13.48
C ALA A 814 -3.65 -45.08 12.94
N ALA A 815 -2.43 -44.56 12.93
CA ALA A 815 -1.23 -45.21 12.39
C ALA A 815 -0.04 -45.02 13.33
N ALA A 816 1.01 -45.86 13.21
CA ALA A 816 2.18 -45.73 14.05
C ALA A 816 2.93 -44.41 13.76
N PRO A 817 3.34 -43.63 14.78
CA PRO A 817 4.05 -42.37 14.58
C PRO A 817 5.35 -42.58 13.78
N GLY A 818 5.65 -41.68 12.84
CA GLY A 818 6.87 -41.71 12.03
C GLY A 818 6.87 -42.74 10.90
N THR A 819 5.69 -43.21 10.47
CA THR A 819 5.52 -44.07 9.28
C THR A 819 5.03 -43.26 8.08
N VAL A 820 5.37 -43.70 6.87
CA VAL A 820 4.89 -43.08 5.61
C VAL A 820 3.36 -43.08 5.55
N GLU A 821 2.73 -44.14 6.07
CA GLU A 821 1.27 -44.26 6.16
C GLU A 821 0.65 -43.20 7.09
N ALA A 822 1.27 -42.91 8.24
CA ALA A 822 0.82 -41.85 9.13
C ALA A 822 0.95 -40.47 8.48
N ASP A 823 2.06 -40.20 7.80
CA ASP A 823 2.32 -38.92 7.13
C ASP A 823 1.36 -38.69 5.96
N LEU A 824 1.10 -39.72 5.14
CA LEU A 824 0.11 -39.66 4.07
C LEU A 824 -1.30 -39.49 4.62
N LEU A 825 -1.64 -40.17 5.72
CA LEU A 825 -2.94 -40.03 6.36
C LEU A 825 -3.16 -38.63 6.95
N GLU A 826 -2.14 -38.02 7.58
CA GLU A 826 -2.18 -36.63 8.05
C GLU A 826 -2.50 -35.68 6.88
N ARG A 827 -1.78 -35.81 5.76
CA ARG A 827 -1.99 -34.96 4.56
C ARG A 827 -3.38 -35.14 3.97
N ARG A 828 -3.87 -36.38 3.87
CA ARG A 828 -5.22 -36.66 3.36
C ARG A 828 -6.29 -36.04 4.26
N LEU A 829 -6.17 -36.18 5.58
CA LEU A 829 -7.09 -35.58 6.55
C LEU A 829 -7.07 -34.06 6.49
N ASP A 830 -5.89 -33.45 6.40
CA ASP A 830 -5.73 -32.01 6.28
C ASP A 830 -6.31 -31.47 4.95
N VAL A 831 -6.08 -32.16 3.82
CA VAL A 831 -6.74 -31.84 2.53
C VAL A 831 -8.25 -32.03 2.60
N ALA A 832 -8.73 -33.09 3.27
CA ALA A 832 -10.17 -33.34 3.45
C ALA A 832 -10.84 -32.23 4.27
N PHE A 833 -10.24 -31.83 5.39
CA PHE A 833 -10.72 -30.70 6.19
C PHE A 833 -10.71 -29.39 5.41
N ARG A 834 -9.65 -29.11 4.64
CA ARG A 834 -9.58 -27.91 3.78
C ARG A 834 -10.63 -27.89 2.68
N THR A 835 -10.91 -29.05 2.09
CA THR A 835 -11.94 -29.18 1.05
C THR A 835 -13.32 -28.90 1.61
N VAL A 836 -13.63 -29.51 2.75
CA VAL A 836 -14.94 -29.35 3.41
C VAL A 836 -15.12 -27.95 3.99
N ARG A 837 -14.04 -27.24 4.35
CA ARG A 837 -14.07 -25.80 4.70
C ARG A 837 -14.57 -24.88 3.59
N ARG A 838 -14.65 -25.36 2.34
CA ARG A 838 -15.26 -24.62 1.23
C ARG A 838 -16.77 -24.80 1.14
N ASP A 839 -17.31 -25.80 1.83
CA ASP A 839 -18.74 -26.05 1.88
C ASP A 839 -19.41 -25.09 2.87
N ARG A 840 -20.54 -24.52 2.46
CA ARG A 840 -21.42 -23.69 3.29
C ARG A 840 -21.82 -24.40 4.59
N SER A 841 -21.87 -25.73 4.62
CA SER A 841 -22.16 -26.53 5.82
C SER A 841 -21.16 -26.33 6.97
N THR A 842 -19.91 -25.96 6.66
CA THR A 842 -18.84 -25.71 7.65
C THR A 842 -18.67 -24.26 8.05
N THR A 843 -19.45 -23.35 7.48
CA THR A 843 -19.42 -21.93 7.84
C THR A 843 -20.56 -21.63 8.81
N VAL A 844 -20.45 -20.57 9.60
CA VAL A 844 -21.45 -20.20 10.61
C VAL A 844 -22.23 -18.96 10.12
N PRO A 845 -23.55 -18.84 10.34
CA PRO A 845 -24.28 -17.64 9.94
C PRO A 845 -23.67 -16.36 10.54
N GLN A 846 -23.36 -15.38 9.70
CA GLN A 846 -22.73 -14.12 10.12
C GLN A 846 -23.58 -13.42 11.18
N ARG A 847 -24.91 -13.37 10.98
CA ARG A 847 -25.85 -12.80 11.97
C ARG A 847 -25.71 -13.36 13.39
N LEU A 848 -25.37 -14.64 13.55
CA LEU A 848 -25.18 -15.23 14.88
C LEU A 848 -23.85 -14.81 15.48
N THR A 849 -22.82 -14.71 14.64
CA THR A 849 -21.49 -14.25 15.03
C THR A 849 -21.51 -12.77 15.39
N ASN A 850 -22.03 -11.90 14.51
CA ASN A 850 -22.12 -10.44 14.74
C ASN A 850 -22.91 -10.13 16.01
N ARG A 851 -24.11 -10.69 16.16
CA ARG A 851 -24.92 -10.47 17.38
C ARG A 851 -24.18 -10.91 18.64
N THR A 852 -23.45 -12.01 18.59
CA THR A 852 -22.67 -12.49 19.74
C THR A 852 -21.51 -11.54 20.03
N VAL A 853 -20.75 -11.14 19.00
CA VAL A 853 -19.65 -10.17 19.13
C VAL A 853 -20.14 -8.83 19.68
N GLU A 854 -21.20 -8.25 19.12
CA GLU A 854 -21.84 -7.01 19.58
C GLU A 854 -22.23 -7.09 21.06
N THR A 855 -22.89 -8.19 21.47
CA THR A 855 -23.32 -8.33 22.87
C THR A 855 -22.16 -8.58 23.80
N THR A 856 -21.16 -9.31 23.34
CA THR A 856 -19.92 -9.52 24.10
C THR A 856 -19.23 -8.18 24.33
N ARG A 857 -19.20 -7.30 23.31
CA ARG A 857 -18.70 -5.92 23.41
C ARG A 857 -19.51 -5.09 24.41
N THR A 858 -20.84 -5.06 24.29
CA THR A 858 -21.71 -4.31 25.21
C THR A 858 -21.55 -4.81 26.65
N ALA A 859 -21.54 -6.13 26.87
CA ALA A 859 -21.36 -6.72 28.19
C ALA A 859 -20.00 -6.37 28.80
N ARG A 860 -18.95 -6.36 27.98
CA ARG A 860 -17.62 -5.90 28.40
C ARG A 860 -17.63 -4.43 28.76
N GLN A 861 -18.18 -3.55 27.91
CA GLN A 861 -18.22 -2.10 28.16
C GLN A 861 -18.98 -1.78 29.46
N GLN A 862 -20.08 -2.47 29.72
CA GLN A 862 -20.82 -2.37 30.98
C GLN A 862 -19.97 -2.82 32.18
N ALA A 863 -19.33 -4.00 32.07
CA ALA A 863 -18.47 -4.49 33.15
C ALA A 863 -17.23 -3.60 33.39
N VAL A 864 -16.68 -2.96 32.36
CA VAL A 864 -15.60 -1.97 32.47
C VAL A 864 -16.10 -0.73 33.20
N ALA A 865 -17.28 -0.20 32.84
CA ALA A 865 -17.88 0.96 33.48
C ALA A 865 -18.17 0.70 34.97
N ASP A 866 -18.64 -0.50 35.31
CA ASP A 866 -18.88 -0.91 36.70
C ASP A 866 -17.57 -0.94 37.50
N VAL A 867 -16.51 -1.53 36.94
CA VAL A 867 -15.17 -1.56 37.56
C VAL A 867 -14.56 -0.16 37.69
N ALA A 868 -14.76 0.71 36.71
CA ALA A 868 -14.31 2.10 36.74
C ALA A 868 -15.02 2.88 37.87
N THR A 869 -16.32 2.64 38.07
CA THR A 869 -17.10 3.25 39.15
C THR A 869 -16.62 2.80 40.54
N ASP A 870 -16.27 1.52 40.69
CA ASP A 870 -15.69 0.97 41.93
C ASP A 870 -14.26 1.48 42.20
N ALA A 871 -13.45 1.66 41.15
CA ALA A 871 -12.07 2.15 41.24
C ALA A 871 -12.00 3.66 41.54
N ALA A 872 -12.93 4.45 40.98
CA ALA A 872 -13.03 5.90 41.20
C ALA A 872 -13.31 6.28 42.66
N MET A 873 -13.85 5.36 43.47
CA MET A 873 -14.15 5.63 44.88
C MET A 873 -12.91 5.66 45.81
N ASN A 874 -11.70 5.30 45.34
CA ASN A 874 -10.55 5.13 46.24
C ASN A 874 -9.16 5.52 45.69
N ALA A 875 -9.03 6.13 44.50
CA ALA A 875 -7.72 6.31 43.89
C ALA A 875 -7.57 7.58 43.04
N THR A 876 -6.32 8.04 42.94
CA THR A 876 -5.84 9.08 42.03
C THR A 876 -5.72 8.53 40.59
N GLU A 877 -5.74 9.40 39.57
CA GLU A 877 -5.85 9.04 38.14
C GLU A 877 -4.90 7.91 37.68
N ASP A 878 -3.63 7.90 38.11
CA ASP A 878 -2.65 6.89 37.72
C ASP A 878 -2.97 5.47 38.25
N ALA A 879 -3.48 5.38 39.48
CA ALA A 879 -3.81 4.09 40.10
C ALA A 879 -5.13 3.51 39.56
N VAL A 880 -6.00 4.34 38.98
CA VAL A 880 -7.23 3.90 38.32
C VAL A 880 -6.89 3.14 37.04
N ALA A 881 -5.96 3.66 36.24
CA ALA A 881 -5.55 3.04 34.98
C ALA A 881 -4.89 1.66 35.18
N ASP A 882 -3.91 1.57 36.06
CA ASP A 882 -3.21 0.30 36.36
C ASP A 882 -4.16 -0.75 36.94
N ARG A 883 -5.05 -0.33 37.86
CA ARG A 883 -6.03 -1.23 38.48
C ARG A 883 -7.09 -1.68 37.50
N LEU A 884 -7.55 -0.81 36.60
CA LEU A 884 -8.48 -1.20 35.53
C LEU A 884 -7.82 -2.27 34.66
N ASN A 885 -6.56 -2.08 34.29
CA ASN A 885 -5.86 -2.97 33.38
C ASN A 885 -5.55 -4.36 33.98
N ASP A 886 -5.04 -4.41 35.22
CA ASP A 886 -4.87 -5.66 35.97
C ASP A 886 -6.22 -6.36 36.17
N THR A 887 -7.28 -5.60 36.39
CA THR A 887 -8.64 -6.15 36.55
C THR A 887 -9.18 -6.69 35.22
N LEU A 888 -8.87 -6.06 34.09
CA LEU A 888 -9.30 -6.51 32.77
C LEU A 888 -8.50 -7.73 32.28
N ASP A 889 -7.19 -7.81 32.51
CA ASP A 889 -6.39 -8.99 32.17
C ASP A 889 -6.70 -10.18 33.10
N SER A 890 -6.96 -9.92 34.39
CA SER A 890 -7.37 -10.97 35.34
C SER A 890 -8.80 -11.45 35.13
N ARG A 891 -9.71 -10.56 34.70
CA ARG A 891 -11.08 -10.95 34.32
C ARG A 891 -11.07 -11.51 32.90
N PHE A 892 -11.01 -10.72 31.85
CA PHE A 892 -11.44 -11.13 30.51
C PHE A 892 -10.43 -11.96 29.66
N GLY A 893 -9.21 -12.21 30.15
CA GLY A 893 -8.26 -13.17 29.58
C GLY A 893 -7.81 -12.91 28.11
N LYS A 894 -6.90 -13.76 27.60
CA LYS A 894 -6.32 -13.63 26.24
C LYS A 894 -7.27 -14.00 25.09
N SER A 895 -8.46 -14.54 25.40
CA SER A 895 -9.37 -15.13 24.41
C SER A 895 -10.18 -14.11 23.61
N PHE A 896 -10.53 -12.97 24.22
CA PHE A 896 -11.28 -11.89 23.56
C PHE A 896 -10.45 -11.16 22.47
N LYS A 897 -9.13 -11.07 22.67
CA LYS A 897 -8.14 -10.42 21.80
C LYS A 897 -7.92 -11.12 20.45
N ARG A 898 -8.77 -12.08 20.08
CA ARG A 898 -8.54 -13.04 18.98
C ARG A 898 -9.60 -12.95 17.86
N VAL A 899 -10.41 -11.90 17.80
CA VAL A 899 -11.37 -11.67 16.70
C VAL A 899 -10.57 -11.28 15.43
N PRO A 900 -10.77 -11.92 14.26
CA PRO A 900 -9.84 -11.80 13.11
C PRO A 900 -10.05 -10.66 12.07
N ALA A 901 -9.31 -9.56 12.10
CA ALA A 901 -9.44 -8.45 11.13
C ALA A 901 -8.64 -8.56 9.82
N GLY A 902 -9.07 -7.78 8.81
CA GLY A 902 -8.39 -7.55 7.54
C GLY A 902 -8.81 -8.46 6.40
N MET A 903 -8.40 -8.09 5.18
CA MET A 903 -8.67 -8.82 3.95
C MET A 903 -7.60 -9.91 3.70
N PRO A 904 -7.98 -11.19 3.58
CA PRO A 904 -7.06 -12.25 3.20
C PRO A 904 -6.72 -12.19 1.70
N VAL A 905 -5.43 -12.08 1.38
CA VAL A 905 -4.88 -12.15 0.01
C VAL A 905 -4.86 -13.62 -0.42
N ALA A 906 -5.85 -14.00 -1.25
CA ALA A 906 -6.24 -15.32 -1.80
C ALA A 906 -5.21 -16.47 -1.83
N PRO A 907 -5.63 -17.77 -1.92
CA PRO A 907 -7.02 -18.27 -1.98
C PRO A 907 -7.80 -18.46 -0.65
N VAL A 908 -8.98 -17.83 -0.59
CA VAL A 908 -10.04 -18.23 0.33
C VAL A 908 -11.10 -19.04 -0.44
N PRO A 909 -11.68 -20.12 0.13
CA PRO A 909 -11.39 -20.70 1.44
C PRO A 909 -10.22 -21.69 1.39
N GLY A 910 -9.31 -21.61 2.36
CA GLY A 910 -8.37 -22.70 2.68
C GLY A 910 -6.89 -22.35 2.83
N SER A 911 -6.38 -21.27 2.22
CA SER A 911 -4.97 -20.86 2.33
C SER A 911 -4.76 -19.47 1.72
N TRP A 912 -4.54 -18.42 2.50
CA TRP A 912 -4.10 -17.11 1.99
C TRP A 912 -2.62 -16.89 2.33
N TYR A 913 -1.95 -15.95 1.66
CA TYR A 913 -0.52 -15.69 1.90
C TYR A 913 -0.25 -14.46 2.76
N ALA A 914 -1.20 -13.54 2.84
CA ALA A 914 -1.10 -12.35 3.67
C ALA A 914 -2.48 -11.83 4.04
N THR A 915 -2.59 -11.10 5.15
CA THR A 915 -3.76 -10.29 5.45
C THR A 915 -3.36 -8.83 5.27
N VAL A 916 -4.16 -8.07 4.53
CA VAL A 916 -3.95 -6.64 4.26
C VAL A 916 -5.10 -5.84 4.86
N ASN A 917 -4.80 -4.64 5.38
CA ASN A 917 -5.82 -3.67 5.72
C ASN A 917 -5.39 -2.24 5.38
N VAL A 918 -6.36 -1.36 5.22
CA VAL A 918 -6.24 0.03 4.77
C VAL A 918 -6.98 0.94 5.73
N TRP A 919 -6.34 2.04 6.13
CA TRP A 919 -6.93 3.13 6.87
C TRP A 919 -6.81 4.42 6.07
N ASP A 920 -7.87 5.20 6.06
CA ASP A 920 -7.88 6.56 5.56
C ASP A 920 -8.03 7.52 6.72
N VAL A 921 -7.07 8.42 6.89
CA VAL A 921 -7.02 9.34 8.03
C VAL A 921 -7.02 10.76 7.51
N ALA A 922 -8.06 11.49 7.89
CA ALA A 922 -8.22 12.90 7.61
C ALA A 922 -8.19 13.69 8.91
N VAL A 923 -7.39 14.75 8.98
CA VAL A 923 -7.31 15.66 10.12
C VAL A 923 -7.39 17.11 9.67
N ALA A 924 -8.21 17.89 10.37
CA ALA A 924 -8.44 19.29 10.11
C ALA A 924 -8.26 20.08 11.41
N GLY A 925 -7.47 21.15 11.40
CA GLY A 925 -7.15 21.93 12.60
C GLY A 925 -7.24 23.43 12.38
N GLU A 926 -7.59 24.15 13.44
CA GLU A 926 -7.59 25.62 13.47
C GLU A 926 -7.12 26.08 14.86
N PHE A 927 -6.23 27.06 14.91
CA PHE A 927 -5.87 27.73 16.17
C PHE A 927 -6.84 28.86 16.48
N ALA A 928 -7.36 28.92 17.71
CA ALA A 928 -8.23 30.01 18.14
C ALA A 928 -7.48 31.34 18.17
N GLN A 929 -6.21 31.27 18.56
CA GLN A 929 -5.26 32.36 18.44
C GLN A 929 -3.84 31.80 18.28
N PHE A 930 -3.11 32.30 17.28
CA PHE A 930 -1.69 32.01 17.11
C PHE A 930 -0.87 33.28 17.25
N ARG A 931 0.00 33.35 18.25
CA ARG A 931 0.87 34.51 18.52
C ARG A 931 2.32 34.17 18.28
N VAL A 932 3.08 35.13 17.76
CA VAL A 932 4.53 35.02 17.63
C VAL A 932 5.18 36.25 18.24
N HIS A 933 6.05 36.01 19.23
CA HIS A 933 6.79 37.06 19.92
C HIS A 933 8.19 37.19 19.35
N ALA A 934 8.55 38.38 18.90
CA ALA A 934 9.93 38.74 18.63
C ALA A 934 10.60 39.30 19.90
N ARG A 935 11.68 38.67 20.35
CA ARG A 935 12.48 39.07 21.54
C ARG A 935 13.95 39.25 21.15
N GLY A 936 14.60 40.33 21.58
CA GLY A 936 16.01 40.61 21.27
C GLY A 936 16.41 42.07 21.48
N ASP A 937 17.42 42.54 20.75
CA ASP A 937 17.92 43.94 20.80
C ASP A 937 17.00 44.97 20.12
N THR A 938 15.88 44.52 19.55
CA THR A 938 14.82 45.35 18.97
C THR A 938 13.64 45.48 19.93
N GLU A 939 12.70 46.36 19.63
CA GLU A 939 11.44 46.43 20.38
C GLU A 939 10.72 45.07 20.38
N SER A 940 10.19 44.64 21.53
CA SER A 940 9.38 43.43 21.63
C SER A 940 8.06 43.62 20.88
N LEU A 941 7.84 42.81 19.86
CA LEU A 941 6.66 42.88 18.99
C LEU A 941 5.93 41.53 19.00
N THR A 942 4.61 41.57 19.04
CA THR A 942 3.75 40.38 18.95
C THR A 942 2.94 40.46 17.68
N TYR A 943 3.03 39.42 16.86
CA TYR A 943 2.13 39.19 15.73
C TYR A 943 1.02 38.22 16.17
N ALA A 944 -0.25 38.51 15.89
CA ALA A 944 -1.38 37.71 16.36
C ALA A 944 -2.37 37.38 15.23
N ARG A 945 -2.74 36.11 15.09
CA ARG A 945 -3.76 35.59 14.17
C ARG A 945 -4.89 35.01 15.01
N ASP A 946 -6.04 35.66 15.10
CA ASP A 946 -7.15 35.20 15.97
C ASP A 946 -8.54 35.19 15.31
N GLY A 947 -8.61 35.55 14.02
CA GLY A 947 -9.86 35.61 13.27
C GLY A 947 -10.64 36.91 13.46
N SER A 948 -10.10 37.90 14.20
CA SER A 948 -10.78 39.17 14.45
C SER A 948 -10.94 40.00 13.18
N THR A 949 -12.11 40.63 13.05
CA THR A 949 -12.35 41.65 12.02
C THR A 949 -11.53 42.89 12.34
N VAL A 950 -10.77 43.37 11.35
CA VAL A 950 -9.94 44.56 11.46
C VAL A 950 -10.68 45.75 10.86
N ALA A 951 -10.78 46.85 11.62
CA ALA A 951 -11.40 48.09 11.19
C ALA A 951 -10.47 49.29 11.38
N LEU A 952 -10.65 50.32 10.56
CA LEU A 952 -9.84 51.54 10.54
C LEU A 952 -10.71 52.72 10.14
N ASP A 953 -10.75 53.76 10.98
CA ASP A 953 -11.30 55.07 10.62
C ASP A 953 -10.25 55.82 9.80
N TRP A 954 -10.40 55.84 8.48
CA TRP A 954 -9.40 56.41 7.57
C TRP A 954 -9.71 57.84 7.16
N ASP A 955 -10.95 58.32 7.33
CA ASP A 955 -11.39 59.67 6.96
C ASP A 955 -11.61 60.61 8.17
N ASP A 956 -11.38 60.12 9.40
CA ASP A 956 -11.44 60.87 10.66
C ASP A 956 -12.88 61.36 10.96
N ASP A 957 -13.89 60.58 10.52
CA ASP A 957 -15.31 60.86 10.77
C ASP A 957 -15.83 60.28 12.11
N GLY A 958 -15.01 59.46 12.78
CA GLY A 958 -15.29 58.81 14.05
C GLY A 958 -15.90 57.40 13.92
N VAL A 959 -16.06 56.87 12.71
CA VAL A 959 -16.63 55.54 12.42
C VAL A 959 -15.58 54.67 11.73
N ALA A 960 -15.10 53.63 12.41
CA ALA A 960 -14.13 52.71 11.82
C ALA A 960 -14.76 51.80 10.78
N GLU A 961 -14.25 51.81 9.54
CA GLU A 961 -14.69 50.91 8.49
C GLU A 961 -13.92 49.60 8.48
N THR A 962 -14.61 48.51 8.17
CA THR A 962 -14.00 47.20 8.07
C THR A 962 -13.01 47.17 6.90
N VAL A 963 -11.77 46.81 7.20
CA VAL A 963 -10.69 46.66 6.23
C VAL A 963 -10.59 45.21 5.75
N GLY A 964 -10.72 44.27 6.67
CA GLY A 964 -10.52 42.84 6.40
C GLY A 964 -10.53 42.02 7.69
N ARG A 965 -9.88 40.87 7.63
CA ARG A 965 -9.71 39.95 8.76
C ARG A 965 -8.29 39.42 8.81
N GLY A 966 -7.79 39.19 10.02
CA GLY A 966 -6.62 38.36 10.25
C GLY A 966 -7.10 36.93 10.47
N ASP A 967 -7.23 36.15 9.40
CA ASP A 967 -7.68 34.75 9.46
C ASP A 967 -6.91 33.95 10.52
N ARG A 968 -7.55 32.92 11.04
CA ARG A 968 -6.88 31.98 11.94
C ARG A 968 -5.93 31.11 11.14
N VAL A 969 -4.92 30.57 11.81
CA VAL A 969 -4.06 29.57 11.19
C VAL A 969 -4.82 28.25 11.21
N SER A 970 -5.12 27.72 10.03
CA SER A 970 -5.77 26.42 9.83
C SER A 970 -4.93 25.52 8.94
N PHE A 971 -5.28 24.24 8.90
CA PHE A 971 -4.66 23.24 8.03
C PHE A 971 -5.54 22.01 7.91
N ASP A 972 -5.33 21.27 6.82
CA ASP A 972 -5.95 19.97 6.59
C ASP A 972 -4.87 18.97 6.12
N VAL A 973 -4.98 17.72 6.54
CA VAL A 973 -4.09 16.62 6.13
C VAL A 973 -4.89 15.35 5.93
N ASP A 974 -4.68 14.72 4.78
CA ASP A 974 -5.27 13.45 4.40
C ASP A 974 -4.17 12.43 4.08
N THR A 975 -4.22 11.25 4.71
CA THR A 975 -3.25 10.19 4.45
C THR A 975 -3.89 8.81 4.49
N THR A 976 -3.49 7.97 3.53
CA THR A 976 -3.84 6.56 3.48
C THR A 976 -2.71 5.68 4.02
N ILE A 977 -3.05 4.68 4.81
CA ILE A 977 -2.12 3.76 5.47
C ILE A 977 -2.47 2.33 5.11
N VAL A 978 -1.49 1.55 4.65
CA VAL A 978 -1.69 0.13 4.30
C VAL A 978 -0.75 -0.75 5.10
N VAL A 979 -1.29 -1.80 5.72
CA VAL A 979 -0.51 -2.78 6.48
C VAL A 979 -0.74 -4.18 5.93
N ALA A 980 0.34 -4.93 5.70
CA ALA A 980 0.28 -6.35 5.38
C ALA A 980 0.97 -7.20 6.45
N VAL A 981 0.32 -8.29 6.86
CA VAL A 981 0.85 -9.28 7.80
C VAL A 981 0.78 -10.70 7.23
N PRO A 982 1.58 -11.66 7.73
CA PRO A 982 1.58 -13.03 7.24
C PRO A 982 0.25 -13.77 7.51
N PRO A 983 0.07 -14.98 6.96
CA PRO A 983 -1.21 -15.67 7.02
C PRO A 983 -1.34 -16.49 8.31
N SER A 984 -1.77 -15.86 9.41
CA SER A 984 -2.14 -16.55 10.65
C SER A 984 -2.75 -15.57 11.66
N GLY A 985 -3.00 -16.05 12.89
CA GLY A 985 -3.42 -15.18 13.98
C GLY A 985 -4.79 -14.56 13.71
N VAL A 986 -4.95 -13.31 14.13
CA VAL A 986 -6.13 -12.48 13.86
C VAL A 986 -6.05 -11.74 12.53
N GLY A 987 -4.92 -11.75 11.82
CA GLY A 987 -4.73 -10.84 10.69
C GLY A 987 -4.39 -9.44 11.19
N VAL A 988 -4.91 -8.41 10.52
CA VAL A 988 -4.61 -7.00 10.82
C VAL A 988 -5.82 -6.11 10.54
N GLY A 989 -6.20 -5.23 11.47
CA GLY A 989 -7.34 -4.32 11.32
C GLY A 989 -8.09 -4.01 12.59
N ASP A 990 -9.06 -3.10 12.52
CA ASP A 990 -9.82 -2.69 13.70
C ASP A 990 -10.89 -3.73 14.03
N ILE A 991 -10.85 -4.22 15.28
CA ILE A 991 -11.73 -5.27 15.81
C ILE A 991 -12.63 -4.75 16.93
N ASP A 992 -12.51 -3.48 17.29
CA ASP A 992 -13.47 -2.82 18.17
C ASP A 992 -14.85 -2.73 17.50
N GLY A 993 -14.92 -2.58 16.17
CA GLY A 993 -16.15 -2.52 15.37
C GLY A 993 -16.62 -1.10 15.09
N ASP A 994 -15.72 -0.12 15.13
CA ASP A 994 -15.94 1.21 14.57
C ASP A 994 -15.11 1.34 13.29
N ALA A 995 -15.77 1.32 12.13
CA ALA A 995 -15.08 1.39 10.84
C ALA A 995 -14.89 2.83 10.34
N ASP A 996 -15.61 3.79 10.91
CA ASP A 996 -15.58 5.21 10.55
C ASP A 996 -15.56 6.01 11.84
N GLU A 997 -14.38 6.05 12.45
CA GLU A 997 -14.13 6.71 13.72
C GLU A 997 -14.08 8.22 13.48
N ARG A 998 -15.07 8.97 13.98
CA ARG A 998 -15.15 10.43 13.84
C ARG A 998 -15.04 11.12 15.18
N SER A 999 -14.19 12.15 15.26
CA SER A 999 -14.18 13.08 16.38
C SER A 999 -15.48 13.87 16.47
N GLU A 1000 -15.80 14.40 17.66
CA GLU A 1000 -17.02 15.21 17.88
C GLU A 1000 -17.11 16.42 16.94
N GLY A 1001 -15.96 17.05 16.65
CA GLY A 1001 -15.86 18.23 15.78
C GLY A 1001 -15.97 17.94 14.27
N TRP A 1002 -15.92 16.68 13.84
CA TRP A 1002 -15.81 16.34 12.41
C TRP A 1002 -16.99 16.81 11.55
N GLN A 1003 -18.22 16.81 12.09
CA GLN A 1003 -19.40 17.26 11.32
C GLN A 1003 -19.42 18.77 11.07
N GLY A 1004 -18.81 19.56 11.96
CA GLY A 1004 -18.75 21.01 11.81
C GLY A 1004 -17.46 21.50 11.15
N GLY A 1005 -16.37 20.74 11.31
CA GLY A 1005 -15.02 21.19 10.99
C GLY A 1005 -14.33 21.84 12.19
N PRO A 1006 -13.02 22.11 12.07
CA PRO A 1006 -12.28 22.82 13.10
C PRO A 1006 -12.82 24.25 13.27
N GLY A 1007 -12.79 24.76 14.49
CA GLY A 1007 -13.20 26.13 14.79
C GLY A 1007 -14.69 26.35 15.08
N CYS A 1008 -15.55 25.35 14.83
CA CYS A 1008 -16.98 25.44 15.10
C CYS A 1008 -17.31 25.70 16.57
N THR A 1009 -18.33 26.51 16.84
CA THR A 1009 -18.85 26.78 18.19
C THR A 1009 -20.30 26.34 18.39
N VAL A 1010 -21.13 26.28 17.34
CA VAL A 1010 -22.55 25.89 17.46
C VAL A 1010 -23.00 25.16 16.19
N ALA A 1011 -23.71 24.04 16.33
CA ALA A 1011 -24.22 23.25 15.18
C ALA A 1011 -25.15 24.03 14.23
N ALA A 1012 -25.65 25.21 14.63
CA ALA A 1012 -26.53 26.06 13.82
C ALA A 1012 -25.77 27.02 12.88
N ASP A 1013 -24.47 27.25 13.09
CA ASP A 1013 -23.64 28.17 12.29
C ASP A 1013 -22.76 27.45 11.25
N CYS A 1014 -22.93 26.13 11.07
CA CYS A 1014 -22.19 25.36 10.08
C CYS A 1014 -22.77 25.63 8.68
N PRO A 1015 -21.98 26.14 7.71
CA PRO A 1015 -22.43 26.13 6.32
C PRO A 1015 -22.63 24.66 5.91
N PRO A 1016 -23.76 24.29 5.29
CA PRO A 1016 -23.84 23.00 4.62
C PRO A 1016 -22.90 23.04 3.40
N ASP A 1017 -22.05 22.03 3.25
CA ASP A 1017 -21.28 21.81 2.03
C ASP A 1017 -22.24 21.76 0.83
N GLU A 1018 -21.91 22.53 -0.23
CA GLU A 1018 -22.44 22.33 -1.60
C GLU A 1018 -21.65 21.23 -2.32
#